data_AF-A0A9E7UME9-F1
#
_entry.id   AF-A0A9E7UME9-F1
#
_cell.length_a   1.000
_cell.length_b   1.000
_cell.length_c   1.000
_cell.angle_alpha   90.00
_cell.angle_beta   90.00
_cell.angle_gamma   90.00
#
_symmetry.space_group_name_H-M   'P 1'
#
loop_
_entity.id
_entity.type
_entity.pdbx_description
1 polymer ?
#
loop_
_entity_poly.entity_id
_entity_poly.type
_entity_poly.pdbx_seq_one_letter_code
_entity_poly.pdbx_strand_id
1 'polypeptide(L)'
;MANYPLTSNATSYHVIVSTGGGDDDLPMFFMDSTPLKWVTVGSDTFYNFKSAYTDDSHENIYIRWDSLSRTGVMFYWTLSDMTYNGGETLQGLIKNAQCIGMLATNPSALYKLLKATNIDYQTFKTLWDTGIDSEYISSIPVTPIEWISTVSVIPREEYSAMYASGINAVMVANRALQAAGFEPLDSDDLLITSAGYSETQGISAGAIDGIISATGIKFKNIYSLKRGTQTPLWYVFVKKPDETTGPLHAVFVDGNGAIRPVTYGGTQFNVFDISAVNLAGATGTEGYQKSLAVASTYGYSIPQYAQQDYYIVSLANQWAYAMPYEFALAATGGGCPGSGLAQGYVLANIIRSWLPLSDGQYYAYIGVPAHCKEQVLMEVLGLSAARGNYFTTGTRTASDASAVGIAIRWDPVKNTGKAILVSYNKDAVNAIQPASNSYYKTMYWALWYITQAFPGKELYGTVTSAYSIAKSVTLTSGEFKSLIAASDPVSYIKDFEDVTAPSLNVRVDDSTLYMDINEEGTIFYSFDGRTWNVYSAPVKLGKHVKTVYYYAVDLAGNAHQVGSISVPENQAQNTPEVSYGSVTAGKASVISWIMKRIRSDDSSAVVEEVTGQGTSSPVNPAEHPGSASSSWFIPVYAAIILAVGGLGMYLFRRRASRSNEATWQPGK
;
A
#
# COMPACT_ATOMS: atom_id res chain seq x y z
N MET A 1 -11.90 -4.92 -20.63
CA MET A 1 -11.33 -6.29 -20.70
C MET A 1 -12.12 -7.20 -21.65
N ALA A 2 -13.43 -7.43 -21.46
CA ALA A 2 -14.21 -8.33 -22.32
C ALA A 2 -14.25 -7.94 -23.81
N ASN A 3 -14.30 -6.63 -24.11
CA ASN A 3 -14.24 -6.11 -25.48
C ASN A 3 -12.84 -6.07 -26.08
N TYR A 4 -11.80 -6.05 -25.23
CA TYR A 4 -10.41 -5.90 -25.66
C TYR A 4 -9.53 -6.85 -24.85
N PRO A 5 -9.69 -8.17 -25.02
CA PRO A 5 -8.89 -9.14 -24.30
C PRO A 5 -7.43 -9.05 -24.73
N LEU A 6 -6.53 -9.47 -23.84
CA LEU A 6 -5.13 -9.66 -24.18
C LEU A 6 -5.00 -11.01 -24.88
N THR A 7 -4.66 -10.98 -26.17
CA THR A 7 -4.69 -12.16 -27.06
C THR A 7 -3.31 -12.71 -27.36
N SER A 8 -2.25 -12.00 -26.97
CA SER A 8 -0.86 -12.41 -27.16
C SER A 8 0.06 -11.75 -26.14
N ASN A 9 1.33 -12.18 -26.12
CA ASN A 9 2.39 -11.56 -25.34
C ASN A 9 2.75 -10.13 -25.77
N ALA A 10 2.34 -9.70 -26.96
CA ALA A 10 2.53 -8.34 -27.45
C ALA A 10 1.51 -7.35 -26.88
N THR A 11 0.42 -7.87 -26.30
CA THR A 11 -0.70 -7.03 -25.87
C THR A 11 -0.67 -6.80 -24.37
N SER A 12 -0.97 -5.59 -23.92
CA SER A 12 -0.95 -5.20 -22.50
C SER A 12 -2.06 -4.21 -22.15
N TYR A 13 -2.39 -4.13 -20.86
CA TYR A 13 -3.17 -3.03 -20.31
C TYR A 13 -2.24 -2.02 -19.64
N HIS A 14 -2.47 -0.74 -19.88
CA HIS A 14 -1.78 0.37 -19.22
C HIS A 14 -2.83 1.30 -18.61
N VAL A 15 -2.55 1.81 -17.42
CA VAL A 15 -3.50 2.67 -16.70
C VAL A 15 -2.77 3.91 -16.17
N ILE A 16 -3.40 5.07 -16.37
CA ILE A 16 -3.07 6.32 -15.71
C ILE A 16 -4.27 6.65 -14.83
N VAL A 17 -4.07 6.58 -13.52
CA VAL A 17 -5.11 6.93 -12.53
C VAL A 17 -4.87 8.31 -11.98
N SER A 18 -5.95 9.07 -11.75
CA SER A 18 -5.85 10.23 -10.90
C SER A 18 -5.70 9.81 -9.43
N THR A 19 -5.03 10.65 -8.65
CA THR A 19 -4.78 10.42 -7.23
C THR A 19 -5.90 11.01 -6.39
N GLY A 20 -6.29 10.31 -5.32
CA GLY A 20 -7.34 10.76 -4.40
C GLY A 20 -8.77 10.36 -4.76
N GLY A 21 -9.00 9.71 -5.92
CA GLY A 21 -10.34 9.36 -6.41
C GLY A 21 -10.89 7.99 -6.04
N GLY A 22 -10.06 7.08 -5.53
CA GLY A 22 -10.50 5.73 -5.14
C GLY A 22 -10.48 4.66 -6.25
N ASP A 23 -9.92 4.95 -7.44
CA ASP A 23 -10.11 4.10 -8.64
C ASP A 23 -8.92 3.19 -9.02
N ASP A 24 -7.85 3.10 -8.22
CA ASP A 24 -6.63 2.35 -8.55
C ASP A 24 -6.65 0.87 -8.17
N ASP A 25 -7.40 0.50 -7.13
CA ASP A 25 -7.50 -0.88 -6.67
C ASP A 25 -8.07 -1.81 -7.76
N LEU A 26 -9.09 -1.36 -8.49
CA LEU A 26 -9.72 -2.13 -9.56
C LEU A 26 -8.75 -2.45 -10.71
N PRO A 27 -8.06 -1.49 -11.36
CA PRO A 27 -7.12 -1.81 -12.42
C PRO A 27 -5.92 -2.61 -11.89
N MET A 28 -5.43 -2.32 -10.68
CA MET A 28 -4.37 -3.11 -10.08
C MET A 28 -4.83 -4.58 -9.91
N PHE A 29 -6.05 -4.81 -9.44
CA PHE A 29 -6.61 -6.15 -9.21
C PHE A 29 -7.01 -6.86 -10.50
N PHE A 30 -7.93 -6.28 -11.28
CA PHE A 30 -8.55 -6.93 -12.42
C PHE A 30 -7.66 -7.01 -13.65
N MET A 31 -6.86 -5.96 -13.89
CA MET A 31 -6.01 -5.84 -15.08
C MET A 31 -4.56 -6.20 -14.84
N ASP A 32 -4.16 -6.41 -13.57
CA ASP A 32 -2.77 -6.66 -13.19
C ASP A 32 -1.84 -5.47 -13.55
N SER A 33 -2.41 -4.26 -13.56
CA SER A 33 -1.72 -3.01 -13.84
C SER A 33 -1.06 -2.51 -12.56
N THR A 34 0.21 -2.83 -12.34
CA THR A 34 0.94 -2.50 -11.10
C THR A 34 2.23 -1.72 -11.41
N PRO A 35 2.76 -0.90 -10.49
CA PRO A 35 4.02 -0.14 -10.70
C PRO A 35 5.27 -1.00 -10.97
N LEU A 36 5.13 -2.33 -10.99
CA LEU A 36 6.17 -3.30 -11.32
C LEU A 36 6.23 -3.67 -12.80
N LYS A 37 5.07 -3.81 -13.44
CA LYS A 37 5.01 -4.47 -14.74
C LYS A 37 5.25 -3.46 -15.83
N TRP A 38 6.10 -3.83 -16.78
CA TRP A 38 6.52 -2.93 -17.84
C TRP A 38 6.42 -3.62 -19.19
N VAL A 39 6.26 -2.80 -20.21
CA VAL A 39 6.25 -3.21 -21.60
C VAL A 39 7.20 -2.31 -22.35
N THR A 40 8.02 -2.91 -23.21
CA THR A 40 8.83 -2.16 -24.15
C THR A 40 7.96 -1.80 -25.35
N VAL A 41 7.90 -0.51 -25.64
CA VAL A 41 7.16 0.04 -26.77
C VAL A 41 8.13 0.85 -27.62
N GLY A 42 8.49 0.31 -28.80
CA GLY A 42 9.60 0.86 -29.57
C GLY A 42 10.93 0.72 -28.81
N SER A 43 11.63 1.83 -28.59
CA SER A 43 12.87 1.89 -27.79
C SER A 43 12.62 2.17 -26.30
N ASP A 44 11.40 2.55 -25.93
CA ASP A 44 11.08 3.00 -24.58
C ASP A 44 10.50 1.87 -23.74
N THR A 45 10.66 1.97 -22.42
CA THR A 45 10.08 1.04 -21.45
C THR A 45 9.12 1.80 -20.54
N PHE A 46 7.85 1.44 -20.61
CA PHE A 46 6.78 2.05 -19.82
C PHE A 46 6.26 1.05 -18.81
N TYR A 47 6.08 1.48 -17.56
CA TYR A 47 5.30 0.69 -16.62
C TYR A 47 3.83 0.67 -17.06
N ASN A 48 3.06 -0.27 -16.54
CA ASN A 48 1.67 -0.44 -16.90
C ASN A 48 0.70 0.25 -15.93
N PHE A 49 1.27 0.99 -14.97
CA PHE A 49 0.57 1.82 -14.00
C PHE A 49 1.32 3.15 -13.84
N LYS A 50 0.58 4.26 -13.93
CA LYS A 50 1.01 5.61 -13.57
C LYS A 50 -0.06 6.22 -12.67
N SER A 51 0.34 6.89 -11.59
CA SER A 51 -0.57 7.75 -10.85
C SER A 51 -0.19 9.20 -11.10
N ALA A 52 -1.15 9.96 -11.63
CA ALA A 52 -0.98 11.35 -12.01
C ALA A 52 -1.79 12.25 -11.07
N TYR A 53 -1.25 13.44 -10.79
CA TYR A 53 -2.03 14.49 -10.17
C TYR A 53 -2.89 15.17 -11.25
N THR A 54 -4.17 15.39 -10.93
CA THR A 54 -5.11 16.17 -11.73
C THR A 54 -5.98 17.01 -10.79
N ASP A 55 -6.64 18.03 -11.32
CA ASP A 55 -7.59 18.82 -10.52
C ASP A 55 -8.93 18.10 -10.31
N ASP A 56 -9.26 17.10 -11.15
CA ASP A 56 -10.38 16.17 -10.93
C ASP A 56 -9.87 14.77 -10.58
N SER A 57 -10.03 14.39 -9.30
CA SER A 57 -9.56 13.12 -8.76
C SER A 57 -10.21 11.88 -9.36
N HIS A 58 -11.31 12.01 -10.11
CA HIS A 58 -12.08 10.87 -10.64
C HIS A 58 -11.73 10.52 -12.09
N GLU A 59 -10.83 11.29 -12.71
CA GLU A 59 -10.43 11.08 -14.09
C GLU A 59 -9.40 9.95 -14.21
N ASN A 60 -9.60 9.08 -15.20
CA ASN A 60 -8.77 7.91 -15.41
C ASN A 60 -8.60 7.59 -16.91
N ILE A 61 -7.41 7.11 -17.29
CA ILE A 61 -7.10 6.67 -18.66
C ILE A 61 -6.69 5.20 -18.65
N TYR A 62 -7.40 4.40 -19.42
CA TYR A 62 -7.17 2.97 -19.56
C TYR A 62 -6.81 2.69 -21.01
N ILE A 63 -5.74 1.96 -21.26
CA ILE A 63 -5.23 1.69 -22.60
C ILE A 63 -5.03 0.19 -22.77
N ARG A 64 -5.61 -0.40 -23.81
CA ARG A 64 -5.14 -1.69 -24.34
C ARG A 64 -4.13 -1.41 -25.43
N TRP A 65 -2.90 -1.85 -25.25
CA TRP A 65 -1.78 -1.60 -26.15
C TRP A 65 -1.36 -2.88 -26.90
N ASP A 66 -0.84 -2.72 -28.11
CA ASP A 66 -0.18 -3.75 -28.91
C ASP A 66 1.22 -3.29 -29.31
N SER A 67 2.24 -3.94 -28.75
CA SER A 67 3.63 -3.56 -28.99
C SER A 67 4.15 -3.91 -30.38
N LEU A 68 3.52 -4.87 -31.07
CA LEU A 68 3.92 -5.27 -32.42
C LEU A 68 3.39 -4.27 -33.46
N SER A 69 2.09 -3.95 -33.41
CA SER A 69 1.51 -2.95 -34.32
C SER A 69 1.80 -1.51 -33.90
N ARG A 70 2.27 -1.30 -32.67
CA ARG A 70 2.50 0.01 -32.06
C ARG A 70 1.24 0.89 -32.06
N THR A 71 0.10 0.27 -31.76
CA THR A 71 -1.21 0.90 -31.68
C THR A 71 -1.95 0.44 -30.43
N GLY A 72 -2.94 1.22 -30.00
CA GLY A 72 -3.77 0.88 -28.86
C GLY A 72 -5.17 1.45 -28.94
N VAL A 73 -6.00 1.07 -27.97
CA VAL A 73 -7.33 1.62 -27.75
C VAL A 73 -7.34 2.29 -26.40
N MET A 74 -7.63 3.59 -26.38
CA MET A 74 -7.69 4.42 -25.18
C MET A 74 -9.13 4.59 -24.73
N PHE A 75 -9.35 4.54 -23.42
CA PHE A 75 -10.59 4.88 -22.73
C PHE A 75 -10.26 5.94 -21.68
N TYR A 76 -10.76 7.15 -21.88
CA TYR A 76 -10.72 8.21 -20.89
C TYR A 76 -12.11 8.35 -20.29
N TRP A 77 -12.19 8.23 -18.98
CA TRP A 77 -13.45 8.15 -18.26
C TRP A 77 -13.35 8.84 -16.91
N THR A 78 -14.51 9.17 -16.36
CA THR A 78 -14.66 9.72 -15.01
C THR A 78 -15.85 9.05 -14.32
N LEU A 79 -15.87 9.08 -12.98
CA LEU A 79 -17.06 8.70 -12.23
C LEU A 79 -18.19 9.70 -12.52
N SER A 80 -19.42 9.21 -12.62
CA SER A 80 -20.59 10.11 -12.68
C SER A 80 -20.73 10.83 -11.33
N ASP A 81 -21.44 11.96 -11.27
CA ASP A 81 -21.73 12.80 -10.07
C ASP A 81 -22.54 12.08 -8.97
N MET A 82 -22.12 10.88 -8.62
CA MET A 82 -22.52 10.17 -7.44
C MET A 82 -21.71 10.79 -6.32
N THR A 83 -22.27 11.82 -5.69
CA THR A 83 -21.83 12.29 -4.38
C THR A 83 -21.92 11.12 -3.40
N TYR A 84 -20.87 10.32 -3.38
CA TYR A 84 -20.71 9.13 -2.57
C TYR A 84 -19.74 9.49 -1.45
N ASN A 85 -20.28 10.04 -0.37
CA ASN A 85 -19.62 9.95 0.92
C ASN A 85 -20.03 8.61 1.51
N GLY A 86 -19.33 7.55 1.10
CA GLY A 86 -19.47 6.21 1.65
C GLY A 86 -19.14 6.18 3.13
N GLY A 87 -20.10 6.59 3.97
CA GLY A 87 -19.98 6.36 5.40
C GLY A 87 -20.06 4.87 5.69
N GLU A 88 -19.39 4.42 6.75
CA GLU A 88 -19.42 3.07 7.35
C GLU A 88 -20.80 2.71 7.94
N THR A 89 -21.86 3.28 7.38
CA THR A 89 -23.23 3.16 7.85
C THR A 89 -23.97 2.14 7.02
N LEU A 90 -25.05 1.58 7.58
CA LEU A 90 -25.98 0.73 6.85
C LEU A 90 -26.49 1.39 5.54
N GLN A 91 -26.65 2.71 5.53
CA GLN A 91 -27.04 3.46 4.33
C GLN A 91 -25.95 3.42 3.25
N GLY A 92 -24.67 3.48 3.63
CA GLY A 92 -23.55 3.28 2.72
C GLY A 92 -23.59 1.88 2.08
N LEU A 93 -23.80 0.84 2.88
CA LEU A 93 -23.92 -0.54 2.38
C LEU A 93 -25.11 -0.75 1.43
N ILE A 94 -26.28 -0.17 1.76
CA ILE A 94 -27.46 -0.21 0.88
C ILE A 94 -27.13 0.47 -0.46
N LYS A 95 -26.45 1.62 -0.43
CA LYS A 95 -26.07 2.34 -1.64
C LYS A 95 -25.04 1.55 -2.46
N ASN A 96 -24.09 0.86 -1.83
CA ASN A 96 -23.17 -0.06 -2.53
C ASN A 96 -23.92 -1.18 -3.25
N ALA A 97 -24.90 -1.80 -2.59
CA ALA A 97 -25.74 -2.82 -3.22
C ALA A 97 -26.54 -2.25 -4.40
N GLN A 98 -27.05 -1.02 -4.31
CA GLN A 98 -27.70 -0.32 -5.42
C GLN A 98 -26.74 -0.07 -6.60
N CYS A 99 -25.50 0.35 -6.32
CA CYS A 99 -24.48 0.54 -7.35
C CYS A 99 -24.17 -0.78 -8.06
N ILE A 100 -24.04 -1.89 -7.32
CA ILE A 100 -23.86 -3.22 -7.90
C ILE A 100 -25.05 -3.58 -8.81
N GLY A 101 -26.28 -3.29 -8.40
CA GLY A 101 -27.47 -3.48 -9.24
C GLY A 101 -27.46 -2.60 -10.51
N MET A 102 -26.93 -1.38 -10.42
CA MET A 102 -26.77 -0.47 -11.56
C MET A 102 -25.72 -0.96 -12.55
N LEU A 103 -24.65 -1.64 -12.12
CA LEU A 103 -23.66 -2.23 -13.05
C LEU A 103 -24.30 -3.17 -14.07
N ALA A 104 -25.34 -3.91 -13.67
CA ALA A 104 -26.05 -4.83 -14.55
C ALA A 104 -27.14 -4.17 -15.41
N THR A 105 -27.66 -3.00 -15.00
CA THR A 105 -28.91 -2.44 -15.56
C THR A 105 -28.77 -1.05 -16.17
N ASN A 106 -27.89 -0.22 -15.63
CA ASN A 106 -27.59 1.13 -16.10
C ASN A 106 -26.16 1.54 -15.69
N PRO A 107 -25.13 0.90 -16.25
CA PRO A 107 -23.74 1.18 -15.87
C PRO A 107 -23.32 2.64 -16.16
N SER A 108 -23.93 3.29 -17.16
CA SER A 108 -23.71 4.71 -17.48
C SER A 108 -24.16 5.69 -16.39
N ALA A 109 -24.94 5.24 -15.39
CA ALA A 109 -25.25 6.06 -14.21
C ALA A 109 -24.09 6.11 -13.19
N LEU A 110 -23.11 5.21 -13.31
CA LEU A 110 -21.99 5.09 -12.38
C LEU A 110 -20.71 5.72 -12.95
N TYR A 111 -20.48 5.59 -14.25
CA TYR A 111 -19.31 6.11 -14.93
C TYR A 111 -19.68 6.77 -16.25
N LYS A 112 -18.91 7.79 -16.62
CA LYS A 112 -19.02 8.50 -17.88
C LYS A 112 -17.77 8.25 -18.71
N LEU A 113 -17.95 7.61 -19.86
CA LEU A 113 -16.90 7.53 -20.86
C LEU A 113 -16.78 8.89 -21.57
N LEU A 114 -15.70 9.61 -21.31
CA LEU A 114 -15.44 10.93 -21.88
C LEU A 114 -14.87 10.81 -23.29
N LYS A 115 -14.03 9.81 -23.54
CA LYS A 115 -13.48 9.51 -24.85
C LYS A 115 -13.10 8.05 -24.99
N ALA A 116 -13.34 7.48 -26.16
CA ALA A 116 -12.69 6.25 -26.56
C ALA A 116 -12.27 6.32 -28.03
N THR A 117 -11.03 5.95 -28.31
CA THR A 117 -10.44 6.08 -29.65
C THR A 117 -9.22 5.18 -29.80
N ASN A 118 -8.84 4.92 -31.06
CA ASN A 118 -7.55 4.32 -31.37
C ASN A 118 -6.44 5.36 -31.20
N ILE A 119 -5.29 4.92 -30.68
CA ILE A 119 -4.10 5.74 -30.48
C ILE A 119 -2.87 5.08 -31.11
N ASP A 120 -1.92 5.90 -31.51
CA ASP A 120 -0.61 5.48 -31.98
C ASP A 120 0.45 5.60 -30.88
N TYR A 121 1.69 5.25 -31.22
CA TYR A 121 2.81 5.32 -30.28
C TYR A 121 3.12 6.74 -29.79
N GLN A 122 3.01 7.74 -30.66
CA GLN A 122 3.32 9.11 -30.26
C GLN A 122 2.30 9.62 -29.24
N THR A 123 1.02 9.31 -29.48
CA THR A 123 -0.07 9.62 -28.55
C THR A 123 0.13 8.89 -27.22
N PHE A 124 0.43 7.59 -27.26
CA PHE A 124 0.72 6.81 -26.06
C PHE A 124 1.87 7.43 -25.23
N LYS A 125 2.97 7.78 -25.90
CA LYS A 125 4.14 8.38 -25.25
C LYS A 125 3.79 9.73 -24.62
N THR A 126 3.08 10.60 -25.35
CA THR A 126 2.68 11.91 -24.82
C THR A 126 1.80 11.76 -23.57
N LEU A 127 0.81 10.86 -23.57
CA LEU A 127 0.01 10.56 -22.37
C LEU A 127 0.89 10.07 -21.21
N TRP A 128 1.91 9.27 -21.48
CA TRP A 128 2.81 8.79 -20.44
C TRP A 128 3.73 9.88 -19.89
N ASP A 129 4.12 10.85 -20.72
CA ASP A 129 4.95 11.98 -20.31
C ASP A 129 4.11 13.01 -19.52
N THR A 130 2.92 13.36 -20.00
CA THR A 130 2.10 14.45 -19.43
C THR A 130 1.07 13.99 -18.40
N GLY A 131 0.68 12.71 -18.39
CA GLY A 131 -0.40 12.21 -17.54
C GLY A 131 -1.78 12.47 -18.14
N ILE A 132 -2.73 12.90 -17.32
CA ILE A 132 -4.10 13.21 -17.74
C ILE A 132 -4.18 14.70 -18.06
N ASP A 133 -3.94 15.04 -19.33
CA ASP A 133 -4.08 16.38 -19.87
C ASP A 133 -5.36 16.44 -20.71
N SER A 134 -6.42 17.04 -20.15
CA SER A 134 -7.74 17.06 -20.77
C SER A 134 -7.79 17.86 -22.08
N GLU A 135 -6.95 18.89 -22.23
CA GLU A 135 -6.84 19.69 -23.46
C GLU A 135 -6.18 18.87 -24.57
N TYR A 136 -5.06 18.22 -24.26
CA TYR A 136 -4.40 17.30 -25.19
C TYR A 136 -5.33 16.15 -25.57
N ILE A 137 -5.95 15.49 -24.59
CA ILE A 137 -6.86 14.37 -24.83
C ILE A 137 -8.02 14.79 -25.72
N SER A 138 -8.58 15.98 -25.52
CA SER A 138 -9.65 16.53 -26.35
C SER A 138 -9.23 16.71 -27.81
N SER A 139 -7.96 17.06 -28.06
CA SER A 139 -7.41 17.22 -29.41
C SER A 139 -7.25 15.92 -30.22
N ILE A 140 -7.18 14.76 -29.54
CA ILE A 140 -6.98 13.46 -30.21
C ILE A 140 -8.16 13.15 -31.16
N PRO A 141 -7.95 12.77 -32.43
CA PRO A 141 -9.05 12.39 -33.31
C PRO A 141 -9.87 11.21 -32.76
N VAL A 142 -11.20 11.32 -32.83
CA VAL A 142 -12.10 10.22 -32.46
C VAL A 142 -12.20 9.25 -33.63
N THR A 143 -11.74 8.02 -33.41
CA THR A 143 -11.98 6.89 -34.30
C THR A 143 -13.05 6.01 -33.66
N PRO A 144 -14.13 5.62 -34.38
CA PRO A 144 -15.11 4.70 -33.85
C PRO A 144 -14.44 3.42 -33.32
N ILE A 145 -14.82 3.02 -32.11
CA ILE A 145 -14.39 1.77 -31.51
C ILE A 145 -15.56 0.78 -31.50
N GLU A 146 -15.30 -0.47 -31.90
CA GLU A 146 -16.31 -1.51 -31.91
C GLU A 146 -16.40 -2.21 -30.55
N TRP A 147 -17.62 -2.27 -30.02
CA TRP A 147 -17.94 -3.03 -28.82
C TRP A 147 -18.42 -4.42 -29.24
N ILE A 148 -17.55 -5.42 -29.09
CA ILE A 148 -17.76 -6.80 -29.56
C ILE A 148 -18.42 -7.74 -28.53
N SER A 149 -18.60 -7.30 -27.28
CA SER A 149 -18.94 -8.17 -26.15
C SER A 149 -19.97 -7.58 -25.20
N THR A 150 -20.96 -8.39 -24.84
CA THR A 150 -22.01 -8.11 -23.83
C THR A 150 -21.80 -8.93 -22.55
N VAL A 151 -20.55 -9.30 -22.22
CA VAL A 151 -20.25 -10.13 -21.04
C VAL A 151 -20.66 -9.41 -19.76
N SER A 152 -21.34 -10.15 -18.86
CA SER A 152 -21.70 -9.68 -17.52
C SER A 152 -20.46 -9.27 -16.74
N VAL A 153 -20.51 -8.09 -16.12
CA VAL A 153 -19.44 -7.55 -15.24
C VAL A 153 -19.31 -8.38 -13.96
N ILE A 154 -20.39 -9.08 -13.57
CA ILE A 154 -20.41 -10.00 -12.42
C ILE A 154 -20.00 -11.40 -12.92
N PRO A 155 -18.96 -12.03 -12.32
CA PRO A 155 -18.58 -13.41 -12.62
C PRO A 155 -19.77 -14.37 -12.48
N ARG A 156 -19.77 -15.47 -13.23
CA ARG A 156 -20.78 -16.53 -13.02
C ARG A 156 -20.59 -17.12 -11.62
N GLU A 157 -21.68 -17.23 -10.86
CA GLU A 157 -21.67 -17.82 -9.52
C GLU A 157 -21.53 -19.35 -9.63
N GLU A 158 -20.30 -19.82 -9.86
CA GLU A 158 -19.94 -21.24 -9.95
C GLU A 158 -19.14 -21.72 -8.73
N TYR A 159 -19.41 -21.11 -7.56
CA TYR A 159 -18.66 -21.35 -6.33
C TYR A 159 -18.56 -22.83 -5.94
N SER A 160 -19.68 -23.56 -5.99
CA SER A 160 -19.72 -24.99 -5.65
C SER A 160 -18.87 -25.84 -6.60
N ALA A 161 -18.83 -25.48 -7.88
CA ALA A 161 -17.99 -26.16 -8.87
C ALA A 161 -16.50 -25.87 -8.61
N MET A 162 -16.16 -24.61 -8.29
CA MET A 162 -14.79 -24.23 -7.92
C MET A 162 -14.34 -24.89 -6.62
N TYR A 163 -15.21 -24.99 -5.63
CA TYR A 163 -14.96 -25.73 -4.39
C TYR A 163 -14.63 -27.21 -4.66
N ALA A 164 -15.46 -27.88 -5.48
CA ALA A 164 -15.18 -29.25 -5.91
C ALA A 164 -13.87 -29.36 -6.72
N SER A 165 -13.57 -28.37 -7.56
CA SER A 165 -12.31 -28.31 -8.32
C SER A 165 -11.08 -28.26 -7.39
N GLY A 166 -11.14 -27.44 -6.34
CA GLY A 166 -10.09 -27.37 -5.31
C GLY A 166 -9.84 -28.72 -4.61
N ILE A 167 -10.91 -29.42 -4.22
CA ILE A 167 -10.82 -30.77 -3.64
C ILE A 167 -10.19 -31.75 -4.64
N ASN A 168 -10.61 -31.71 -5.91
CA ASN A 168 -10.07 -32.57 -6.95
C ASN A 168 -8.57 -32.31 -7.19
N ALA A 169 -8.12 -31.06 -7.18
CA ALA A 169 -6.71 -30.70 -7.30
C ALA A 169 -5.86 -31.32 -6.17
N VAL A 170 -6.35 -31.27 -4.92
CA VAL A 170 -5.69 -31.92 -3.77
C VAL A 170 -5.65 -33.44 -3.94
N MET A 171 -6.75 -34.06 -4.36
CA MET A 171 -6.80 -35.51 -4.59
C MET A 171 -5.78 -35.95 -5.64
N VAL A 172 -5.66 -35.20 -6.74
CA VAL A 172 -4.70 -35.48 -7.81
C VAL A 172 -3.26 -35.29 -7.31
N ALA A 173 -2.98 -34.22 -6.56
CA ALA A 173 -1.66 -33.99 -5.99
C ALA A 173 -1.26 -35.08 -4.98
N ASN A 174 -2.18 -35.49 -4.09
CA ASN A 174 -1.93 -36.55 -3.11
C ASN A 174 -1.64 -37.90 -3.79
N ARG A 175 -2.30 -38.23 -4.91
CA ARG A 175 -1.96 -39.44 -5.69
C ARG A 175 -0.53 -39.38 -6.23
N ALA A 176 -0.09 -38.23 -6.73
CA ALA A 176 1.28 -38.05 -7.21
C ALA A 176 2.31 -38.17 -6.08
N LEU A 177 2.04 -37.54 -4.94
CA LEU A 177 2.88 -37.60 -3.74
C LEU A 177 3.01 -39.03 -3.22
N GLN A 178 1.89 -39.73 -3.04
CA GLN A 178 1.89 -41.13 -2.59
C GLN A 178 2.65 -42.06 -3.55
N ALA A 179 2.47 -41.88 -4.86
CA ALA A 179 3.22 -42.65 -5.87
C ALA A 179 4.73 -42.39 -5.82
N ALA A 180 5.14 -41.21 -5.34
CA ALA A 180 6.53 -40.84 -5.10
C ALA A 180 7.02 -41.16 -3.67
N GLY A 181 6.20 -41.78 -2.83
CA GLY A 181 6.57 -42.20 -1.47
C GLY A 181 6.40 -41.12 -0.40
N PHE A 182 5.67 -40.05 -0.68
CA PHE A 182 5.37 -38.99 0.30
C PHE A 182 4.00 -39.17 0.93
N GLU A 183 3.88 -38.69 2.17
CA GLU A 183 2.60 -38.54 2.84
C GLU A 183 1.71 -37.51 2.11
N PRO A 184 0.37 -37.62 2.26
CA PRO A 184 -0.56 -36.62 1.75
C PRO A 184 -0.25 -35.19 2.22
N LEU A 185 -0.82 -34.23 1.51
CA LEU A 185 -0.79 -32.82 1.90
C LEU A 185 -1.49 -32.60 3.24
N ASP A 186 -0.93 -31.74 4.08
CA ASP A 186 -1.45 -31.41 5.41
C ASP A 186 -1.49 -29.89 5.69
N SER A 187 -1.74 -29.54 6.96
CA SER A 187 -1.91 -28.15 7.40
C SER A 187 -0.66 -27.26 7.29
N ASP A 188 0.51 -27.89 7.17
CA ASP A 188 1.83 -27.28 7.27
C ASP A 188 2.52 -27.13 5.91
N ASP A 189 1.98 -27.74 4.85
CA ASP A 189 2.43 -27.59 3.47
C ASP A 189 2.06 -26.22 2.87
N LEU A 190 2.58 -25.92 1.66
CA LEU A 190 2.38 -24.66 0.95
C LEU A 190 1.51 -24.85 -0.30
N LEU A 191 0.57 -23.91 -0.49
CA LEU A 191 -0.16 -23.71 -1.75
C LEU A 191 0.30 -22.41 -2.38
N ILE A 192 0.76 -22.46 -3.63
CA ILE A 192 0.90 -21.28 -4.49
C ILE A 192 -0.11 -21.43 -5.63
N THR A 193 -0.93 -20.41 -5.90
CA THR A 193 -2.05 -20.54 -6.85
C THR A 193 -2.46 -19.22 -7.47
N SER A 194 -3.12 -19.24 -8.64
CA SER A 194 -3.88 -18.09 -9.17
C SER A 194 -5.33 -18.04 -8.69
N ALA A 195 -5.81 -19.04 -7.94
CA ALA A 195 -7.14 -19.03 -7.33
C ALA A 195 -7.29 -17.81 -6.40
N GLY A 196 -8.48 -17.21 -6.36
CA GLY A 196 -8.76 -15.92 -5.71
C GLY A 196 -8.59 -14.72 -6.63
N TYR A 197 -7.88 -14.87 -7.76
CA TYR A 197 -7.73 -13.84 -8.79
C TYR A 197 -8.20 -14.32 -10.16
N SER A 198 -7.93 -15.57 -10.55
CA SER A 198 -8.41 -16.11 -11.83
C SER A 198 -9.93 -16.26 -11.82
N GLU A 199 -10.62 -15.65 -12.78
CA GLU A 199 -12.08 -15.73 -12.88
C GLU A 199 -12.53 -16.38 -14.20
N THR A 200 -11.60 -17.01 -14.93
CA THR A 200 -11.85 -17.66 -16.23
C THR A 200 -12.82 -18.84 -16.15
N GLN A 201 -12.97 -19.43 -14.96
CA GLN A 201 -13.83 -20.59 -14.69
C GLN A 201 -14.88 -20.30 -13.61
N GLY A 202 -15.12 -19.03 -13.28
CA GLY A 202 -15.96 -18.60 -12.15
C GLY A 202 -15.15 -18.22 -10.91
N ILE A 203 -15.86 -18.04 -9.78
CA ILE A 203 -15.31 -17.51 -8.52
C ILE A 203 -14.29 -18.48 -7.92
N SER A 204 -13.02 -18.32 -8.28
CA SER A 204 -11.97 -19.28 -7.93
C SER A 204 -11.59 -19.26 -6.45
N ALA A 205 -12.06 -18.27 -5.67
CA ALA A 205 -11.99 -18.30 -4.21
C ALA A 205 -12.60 -19.58 -3.63
N GLY A 206 -13.66 -20.12 -4.25
CA GLY A 206 -14.23 -21.42 -3.84
C GLY A 206 -13.22 -22.57 -3.90
N ALA A 207 -12.28 -22.55 -4.85
CA ALA A 207 -11.24 -23.58 -4.93
C ALA A 207 -10.26 -23.53 -3.76
N ILE A 208 -9.96 -22.33 -3.22
CA ILE A 208 -9.14 -22.19 -2.02
C ILE A 208 -9.85 -22.85 -0.83
N ASP A 209 -11.14 -22.59 -0.64
CA ASP A 209 -11.95 -23.21 0.41
C ASP A 209 -11.99 -24.74 0.29
N GLY A 210 -12.13 -25.25 -0.94
CA GLY A 210 -12.08 -26.68 -1.22
C GLY A 210 -10.74 -27.29 -0.81
N ILE A 211 -9.63 -26.61 -1.12
CA ILE A 211 -8.29 -27.04 -0.73
C ILE A 211 -8.13 -27.03 0.80
N ILE A 212 -8.51 -25.94 1.47
CA ILE A 212 -8.47 -25.83 2.94
C ILE A 212 -9.27 -26.97 3.57
N SER A 213 -10.46 -27.25 3.06
CA SER A 213 -11.30 -28.33 3.58
C SER A 213 -10.68 -29.71 3.41
N ALA A 214 -9.86 -29.93 2.37
CA ALA A 214 -9.26 -31.22 2.07
C ALA A 214 -7.91 -31.46 2.77
N THR A 215 -7.16 -30.41 3.09
CA THR A 215 -5.79 -30.52 3.67
C THR A 215 -5.66 -29.94 5.07
N GLY A 216 -6.55 -29.02 5.46
CA GLY A 216 -6.37 -28.18 6.64
C GLY A 216 -5.27 -27.13 6.49
N ILE A 217 -4.79 -26.83 5.27
CA ILE A 217 -3.72 -25.87 5.01
C ILE A 217 -4.03 -24.51 5.66
N LYS A 218 -3.06 -23.97 6.38
CA LYS A 218 -3.21 -22.70 7.10
C LYS A 218 -3.18 -21.54 6.13
N PHE A 219 -3.99 -20.51 6.39
CA PHE A 219 -4.02 -19.28 5.59
C PHE A 219 -2.64 -18.67 5.33
N LYS A 220 -1.74 -18.68 6.33
CA LYS A 220 -0.35 -18.19 6.19
C LYS A 220 0.50 -18.95 5.16
N ASN A 221 0.06 -20.13 4.73
CA ASN A 221 0.70 -20.99 3.73
C ASN A 221 -0.12 -21.02 2.41
N ILE A 222 -1.04 -20.08 2.20
CA ILE A 222 -1.80 -19.93 0.96
C ILE A 222 -1.33 -18.68 0.25
N TYR A 223 -0.53 -18.86 -0.78
CA TYR A 223 0.02 -17.79 -1.60
C TYR A 223 -0.81 -17.67 -2.88
N SER A 224 -1.93 -16.96 -2.76
CA SER A 224 -2.72 -16.51 -3.91
C SER A 224 -1.96 -15.39 -4.62
N LEU A 225 -1.36 -15.73 -5.76
CA LEU A 225 -0.57 -14.80 -6.57
C LEU A 225 -1.49 -13.84 -7.30
N LYS A 226 -1.30 -12.53 -7.08
CA LYS A 226 -2.01 -11.50 -7.82
C LYS A 226 -1.76 -11.62 -9.31
N ARG A 227 -2.85 -11.76 -10.05
CA ARG A 227 -2.90 -11.89 -11.49
C ARG A 227 -4.17 -11.25 -12.02
N GLY A 228 -4.15 -10.85 -13.29
CA GLY A 228 -5.36 -10.37 -13.95
C GLY A 228 -6.42 -11.47 -13.99
N THR A 229 -7.68 -11.08 -13.89
CA THR A 229 -8.82 -12.02 -13.83
C THR A 229 -8.94 -12.95 -15.03
N GLN A 230 -8.42 -12.52 -16.18
CA GLN A 230 -8.34 -13.29 -17.41
C GLN A 230 -7.25 -14.37 -17.43
N THR A 231 -6.41 -14.45 -16.40
CA THR A 231 -5.35 -15.47 -16.35
C THR A 231 -5.94 -16.84 -15.98
N PRO A 232 -5.36 -17.96 -16.46
CA PRO A 232 -5.81 -19.30 -16.14
C PRO A 232 -5.71 -19.64 -14.66
N LEU A 233 -6.61 -20.51 -14.21
CA LEU A 233 -6.55 -21.17 -12.91
C LEU A 233 -5.45 -22.23 -12.90
N TRP A 234 -4.67 -22.32 -11.82
CA TRP A 234 -3.64 -23.34 -11.59
C TRP A 234 -3.27 -23.41 -10.10
N TYR A 235 -2.64 -24.51 -9.70
CA TYR A 235 -2.25 -24.81 -8.33
C TYR A 235 -0.86 -25.44 -8.28
N VAL A 236 -0.10 -25.09 -7.25
CA VAL A 236 1.21 -25.68 -6.94
C VAL A 236 1.22 -26.01 -5.47
N PHE A 237 1.31 -27.30 -5.19
CA PHE A 237 1.42 -27.80 -3.83
C PHE A 237 2.87 -28.14 -3.55
N VAL A 238 3.42 -27.64 -2.44
CA VAL A 238 4.81 -27.87 -2.05
C VAL A 238 4.84 -28.46 -0.65
N LYS A 239 5.48 -29.62 -0.51
CA LYS A 239 5.69 -30.24 0.80
C LYS A 239 6.60 -29.37 1.65
N LYS A 240 6.28 -29.25 2.94
CA LYS A 240 7.17 -28.63 3.91
C LYS A 240 8.49 -29.39 3.97
N PRO A 241 9.63 -28.70 3.86
CA PRO A 241 10.92 -29.37 3.96
C PRO A 241 11.23 -29.70 5.44
N ASP A 242 11.95 -30.80 5.66
CA ASP A 242 12.37 -31.22 7.01
C ASP A 242 13.35 -30.21 7.64
N GLU A 243 14.14 -29.53 6.81
CA GLU A 243 15.04 -28.44 7.17
C GLU A 243 14.96 -27.31 6.15
N THR A 244 15.30 -26.08 6.54
CA THR A 244 15.11 -24.88 5.70
C THR A 244 15.77 -24.96 4.31
N THR A 245 16.89 -25.65 4.17
CA THR A 245 17.62 -25.85 2.90
C THR A 245 17.26 -27.14 2.18
N GLY A 246 16.35 -27.94 2.75
CA GLY A 246 15.98 -29.25 2.25
C GLY A 246 15.20 -29.21 0.94
N PRO A 247 14.92 -30.38 0.36
CA PRO A 247 14.12 -30.50 -0.86
C PRO A 247 12.74 -29.87 -0.73
N LEU A 248 12.30 -29.16 -1.76
CA LEU A 248 10.95 -28.60 -1.87
C LEU A 248 10.18 -29.41 -2.91
N HIS A 249 9.59 -30.52 -2.47
CA HIS A 249 8.85 -31.42 -3.37
C HIS A 249 7.52 -30.80 -3.80
N ALA A 250 7.43 -30.43 -5.08
CA ALA A 250 6.31 -29.71 -5.65
C ALA A 250 5.51 -30.55 -6.65
N VAL A 251 4.18 -30.38 -6.63
CA VAL A 251 3.23 -30.92 -7.60
C VAL A 251 2.46 -29.79 -8.27
N PHE A 252 2.45 -29.83 -9.60
CA PHE A 252 1.92 -28.77 -10.45
C PHE A 252 0.62 -29.27 -11.04
N VAL A 253 -0.47 -28.53 -10.84
CA VAL A 253 -1.82 -28.90 -11.27
C VAL A 253 -2.43 -27.74 -12.05
N ASP A 254 -2.96 -28.00 -13.23
CA ASP A 254 -3.66 -26.97 -14.00
C ASP A 254 -5.11 -26.76 -13.53
N GLY A 255 -5.78 -25.74 -14.07
CA GLY A 255 -7.16 -25.41 -13.71
C GLY A 255 -8.20 -26.48 -14.08
N ASN A 256 -7.84 -27.49 -14.88
CA ASN A 256 -8.71 -28.62 -15.18
C ASN A 256 -8.47 -29.80 -14.21
N GLY A 257 -7.56 -29.64 -13.25
CA GLY A 257 -7.17 -30.68 -12.31
C GLY A 257 -6.19 -31.71 -12.87
N ALA A 258 -5.48 -31.40 -13.97
CA ALA A 258 -4.48 -32.30 -14.55
C ALA A 258 -3.07 -31.98 -14.04
N ILE A 259 -2.27 -33.03 -13.80
CA ILE A 259 -0.85 -32.87 -13.45
C ILE A 259 -0.08 -32.31 -14.64
N ARG A 260 0.77 -31.32 -14.36
CA ARG A 260 1.77 -30.80 -15.30
C ARG A 260 3.16 -31.30 -14.88
N PRO A 261 3.64 -32.43 -15.43
CA PRO A 261 4.91 -32.99 -14.99
C PRO A 261 6.08 -32.12 -15.44
N VAL A 262 7.09 -32.01 -14.59
CA VAL A 262 8.38 -31.43 -14.97
C VAL A 262 9.09 -32.42 -15.88
N THR A 263 9.41 -32.00 -17.11
CA THR A 263 10.15 -32.85 -18.06
C THR A 263 11.63 -32.48 -18.04
N TYR A 264 12.46 -33.37 -17.49
CA TYR A 264 13.90 -33.18 -17.37
C TYR A 264 14.64 -34.43 -17.86
N GLY A 265 15.64 -34.26 -18.73
CA GLY A 265 16.40 -35.39 -19.29
C GLY A 265 15.54 -36.42 -20.05
N GLY A 266 14.42 -36.00 -20.64
CA GLY A 266 13.46 -36.88 -21.31
C GLY A 266 12.55 -37.68 -20.37
N THR A 267 12.67 -37.50 -19.05
CA THR A 267 11.82 -38.14 -18.04
C THR A 267 10.80 -37.14 -17.48
N GLN A 268 9.57 -37.60 -17.28
CA GLN A 268 8.50 -36.82 -16.67
C GLN A 268 8.42 -37.08 -15.17
N PHE A 269 8.42 -36.01 -14.38
CA PHE A 269 8.34 -36.04 -12.93
C PHE A 269 7.05 -35.35 -12.47
N ASN A 270 6.14 -36.13 -11.88
CA ASN A 270 4.89 -35.59 -11.29
C ASN A 270 5.14 -34.89 -9.95
N VAL A 271 6.24 -35.24 -9.27
CA VAL A 271 6.76 -34.59 -8.07
C VAL A 271 8.20 -34.20 -8.37
N PHE A 272 8.55 -32.93 -8.23
CA PHE A 272 9.89 -32.43 -8.54
C PHE A 272 10.42 -31.53 -7.43
N ASP A 273 11.71 -31.62 -7.13
CA ASP A 273 12.36 -30.74 -6.15
C ASP A 273 12.66 -29.36 -6.75
N ILE A 274 11.95 -28.33 -6.27
CA ILE A 274 12.14 -26.93 -6.68
C ILE A 274 13.01 -26.13 -5.69
N SER A 275 13.76 -26.80 -4.82
CA SER A 275 14.66 -26.15 -3.87
C SER A 275 15.77 -25.37 -4.59
N ALA A 276 16.20 -24.28 -3.98
CA ALA A 276 17.33 -23.48 -4.42
C ALA A 276 18.60 -24.32 -4.51
N VAL A 277 18.73 -25.40 -3.73
CA VAL A 277 19.88 -26.30 -3.81
C VAL A 277 19.83 -27.13 -5.10
N ASN A 278 18.71 -27.77 -5.42
CA ASN A 278 18.59 -28.62 -6.61
C ASN A 278 18.64 -27.83 -7.93
N LEU A 279 18.22 -26.56 -7.89
CA LEU A 279 18.19 -25.67 -9.05
C LEU A 279 19.46 -24.81 -9.20
N ALA A 280 20.45 -24.96 -8.30
CA ALA A 280 21.66 -24.15 -8.32
C ALA A 280 22.59 -24.50 -9.49
N GLY A 281 23.16 -23.46 -10.10
CA GLY A 281 24.24 -23.61 -11.09
C GLY A 281 24.20 -22.59 -12.22
N ALA A 282 25.37 -22.35 -12.82
CA ALA A 282 25.50 -21.47 -13.98
C ALA A 282 24.99 -22.14 -15.26
N THR A 283 24.79 -21.36 -16.32
CA THR A 283 24.44 -21.85 -17.66
C THR A 283 25.30 -23.04 -18.07
N GLY A 284 24.65 -24.14 -18.48
CA GLY A 284 25.32 -25.37 -18.90
C GLY A 284 25.50 -26.44 -17.81
N THR A 285 25.19 -26.14 -16.55
CA THR A 285 25.22 -27.12 -15.45
C THR A 285 23.91 -27.90 -15.31
N GLU A 286 23.94 -28.98 -14.55
CA GLU A 286 22.75 -29.81 -14.26
C GLU A 286 21.61 -28.99 -13.62
N GLY A 287 21.89 -28.24 -12.56
CA GLY A 287 20.87 -27.43 -11.87
C GLY A 287 20.29 -26.31 -12.74
N TYR A 288 21.08 -25.75 -13.67
CA TYR A 288 20.55 -24.81 -14.67
C TYR A 288 19.57 -25.50 -15.63
N GLN A 289 19.87 -26.72 -16.09
CA GLN A 289 18.94 -27.49 -16.94
C GLN A 289 17.67 -27.88 -16.19
N LYS A 290 17.77 -28.23 -14.90
CA LYS A 290 16.59 -28.46 -14.04
C LYS A 290 15.76 -27.19 -13.89
N SER A 291 16.40 -26.03 -13.74
CA SER A 291 15.72 -24.73 -13.69
C SER A 291 14.93 -24.45 -14.96
N LEU A 292 15.51 -24.72 -16.14
CA LEU A 292 14.80 -24.60 -17.42
C LEU A 292 13.62 -25.57 -17.53
N ALA A 293 13.77 -26.80 -17.03
CA ALA A 293 12.69 -27.78 -17.01
C ALA A 293 11.52 -27.28 -16.14
N VAL A 294 11.79 -26.75 -14.95
CA VAL A 294 10.76 -26.15 -14.08
C VAL A 294 10.09 -24.96 -14.77
N ALA A 295 10.87 -24.04 -15.35
CA ALA A 295 10.37 -22.90 -16.11
C ALA A 295 9.42 -23.31 -17.23
N SER A 296 9.77 -24.35 -17.99
CA SER A 296 8.97 -24.86 -19.11
C SER A 296 7.63 -25.46 -18.68
N THR A 297 7.55 -25.98 -17.45
CA THR A 297 6.34 -26.63 -16.92
C THR A 297 5.21 -25.63 -16.69
N TYR A 298 5.55 -24.38 -16.37
CA TYR A 298 4.62 -23.26 -16.18
C TYR A 298 4.33 -22.46 -17.46
N GLY A 299 4.84 -22.90 -18.61
CA GLY A 299 4.53 -22.33 -19.92
C GLY A 299 3.09 -22.65 -20.36
N TYR A 300 2.09 -22.23 -19.59
CA TYR A 300 0.71 -22.19 -20.05
C TYR A 300 0.61 -21.23 -21.26
N SER A 301 -0.47 -21.29 -22.04
CA SER A 301 -0.82 -20.29 -23.06
C SER A 301 -1.20 -18.93 -22.45
N ILE A 302 -0.45 -18.50 -21.43
CA ILE A 302 -0.52 -17.22 -20.77
C ILE A 302 0.38 -16.27 -21.55
N PRO A 303 -0.08 -15.06 -21.86
CA PRO A 303 0.78 -14.04 -22.44
C PRO A 303 2.05 -13.81 -21.59
N GLN A 304 3.20 -13.57 -22.23
CA GLN A 304 4.50 -13.42 -21.57
C GLN A 304 4.53 -12.36 -20.45
N TYR A 305 3.69 -11.32 -20.51
CA TYR A 305 3.55 -10.33 -19.43
C TYR A 305 3.02 -10.91 -18.10
N ALA A 306 2.38 -12.09 -18.16
CA ALA A 306 1.88 -12.83 -17.01
C ALA A 306 2.67 -14.14 -16.75
N GLN A 307 3.65 -14.47 -17.61
CA GLN A 307 4.58 -15.59 -17.41
C GLN A 307 5.72 -15.15 -16.49
N GLN A 308 5.72 -15.60 -15.23
CA GLN A 308 6.75 -15.27 -14.25
C GLN A 308 7.02 -16.49 -13.37
N ASP A 309 7.51 -17.55 -14.01
CA ASP A 309 7.85 -18.87 -13.46
C ASP A 309 8.81 -18.78 -12.25
N TYR A 310 9.72 -17.79 -12.25
CA TYR A 310 10.58 -17.54 -11.10
C TYR A 310 9.83 -17.16 -9.83
N TYR A 311 8.57 -16.73 -9.89
CA TYR A 311 7.84 -16.38 -8.68
C TYR A 311 7.49 -17.57 -7.83
N ILE A 312 7.10 -18.67 -8.46
CA ILE A 312 6.66 -19.85 -7.74
C ILE A 312 7.85 -20.46 -7.02
N VAL A 313 8.95 -20.65 -7.75
CA VAL A 313 10.22 -21.13 -7.18
C VAL A 313 10.71 -20.17 -6.11
N SER A 314 10.68 -18.86 -6.36
CA SER A 314 11.16 -17.88 -5.40
C SER A 314 10.32 -17.81 -4.13
N LEU A 315 8.99 -17.82 -4.23
CA LEU A 315 8.09 -17.85 -3.08
C LEU A 315 8.21 -19.13 -2.26
N ALA A 316 8.30 -20.29 -2.92
CA ALA A 316 8.46 -21.56 -2.23
C ALA A 316 9.74 -21.59 -1.40
N ASN A 317 10.85 -21.13 -1.99
CA ASN A 317 12.11 -21.03 -1.27
C ASN A 317 12.06 -19.99 -0.16
N GLN A 318 11.49 -18.80 -0.38
CA GLN A 318 11.37 -17.78 0.68
C GLN A 318 10.45 -18.21 1.82
N TRP A 319 9.42 -18.99 1.51
CA TRP A 319 8.55 -19.62 2.51
C TRP A 319 9.31 -20.63 3.38
N ALA A 320 10.17 -21.46 2.77
CA ALA A 320 11.01 -22.39 3.51
C ALA A 320 11.94 -21.69 4.52
N TYR A 321 12.39 -20.47 4.18
CA TYR A 321 13.17 -19.59 5.06
C TYR A 321 12.32 -18.74 6.03
N ALA A 322 11.01 -18.97 6.11
CA ALA A 322 10.08 -18.27 6.99
C ALA A 322 10.17 -16.74 6.86
N MET A 323 10.06 -16.23 5.62
CA MET A 323 10.07 -14.78 5.38
C MET A 323 9.00 -14.04 6.23
N PRO A 324 9.24 -12.79 6.66
CA PRO A 324 8.29 -12.02 7.46
C PRO A 324 6.91 -11.90 6.80
N TYR A 325 5.83 -11.94 7.59
CA TYR A 325 4.47 -11.97 7.06
C TYR A 325 4.12 -10.77 6.17
N GLU A 326 4.46 -9.56 6.60
CA GLU A 326 4.26 -8.32 5.81
C GLU A 326 5.04 -8.33 4.49
N PHE A 327 6.22 -8.97 4.46
CA PHE A 327 6.97 -9.17 3.22
C PHE A 327 6.34 -10.25 2.34
N ALA A 328 5.83 -11.35 2.92
CA ALA A 328 5.10 -12.38 2.19
C ALA A 328 3.81 -11.82 1.54
N LEU A 329 3.09 -10.96 2.25
CA LEU A 329 1.90 -10.27 1.74
C LEU A 329 2.24 -9.41 0.53
N ALA A 330 3.30 -8.60 0.60
CA ALA A 330 3.77 -7.82 -0.53
C ALA A 330 4.29 -8.70 -1.69
N ALA A 331 4.97 -9.80 -1.39
CA ALA A 331 5.53 -10.71 -2.38
C ALA A 331 4.45 -11.44 -3.19
N THR A 332 3.37 -11.84 -2.52
CA THR A 332 2.22 -12.52 -3.12
C THR A 332 1.26 -11.55 -3.82
N GLY A 333 0.99 -10.39 -3.21
CA GLY A 333 0.14 -9.34 -3.75
C GLY A 333 0.76 -8.57 -4.90
N GLY A 334 2.08 -8.41 -4.93
CA GLY A 334 2.76 -7.75 -6.05
C GLY A 334 3.14 -8.70 -7.18
N GLY A 335 3.45 -9.96 -6.83
CA GLY A 335 4.10 -10.88 -7.75
C GLY A 335 5.38 -10.27 -8.28
N CYS A 336 6.36 -9.93 -7.43
CA CYS A 336 7.80 -9.86 -7.75
C CYS A 336 8.58 -10.23 -6.48
N PRO A 337 8.58 -11.52 -6.06
CA PRO A 337 9.38 -12.03 -4.94
C PRO A 337 10.89 -12.05 -5.29
N GLY A 338 11.45 -10.98 -5.83
CA GLY A 338 12.87 -10.86 -6.19
C GLY A 338 13.62 -9.90 -5.28
N SER A 339 14.90 -9.70 -5.55
CA SER A 339 15.75 -8.80 -4.77
C SER A 339 15.25 -7.36 -4.70
N GLY A 340 14.58 -6.85 -5.74
CA GLY A 340 14.02 -5.50 -5.73
C GLY A 340 12.92 -5.31 -4.68
N LEU A 341 12.10 -6.34 -4.43
CA LEU A 341 11.12 -6.33 -3.36
C LEU A 341 11.82 -6.39 -1.99
N ALA A 342 12.84 -7.25 -1.84
CA ALA A 342 13.62 -7.34 -0.61
C ALA A 342 14.30 -5.99 -0.26
N GLN A 343 14.82 -5.28 -1.25
CA GLN A 343 15.34 -3.91 -1.10
C GLN A 343 14.26 -2.92 -0.67
N GLY A 344 13.06 -3.02 -1.24
CA GLY A 344 11.93 -2.17 -0.83
C GLY A 344 11.53 -2.37 0.63
N TYR A 345 11.65 -3.58 1.16
CA TYR A 345 11.35 -3.87 2.57
C TYR A 345 12.37 -3.22 3.50
N VAL A 346 13.66 -3.30 3.14
CA VAL A 346 14.72 -2.57 3.84
C VAL A 346 14.50 -1.06 3.77
N LEU A 347 14.15 -0.53 2.59
CA LEU A 347 13.86 0.88 2.39
C LEU A 347 12.64 1.36 3.21
N ALA A 348 11.59 0.55 3.32
CA ALA A 348 10.43 0.89 4.15
C ALA A 348 10.83 1.07 5.64
N ASN A 349 11.71 0.21 6.14
CA ASN A 349 12.24 0.33 7.51
C ASN A 349 13.10 1.60 7.68
N ILE A 350 13.96 1.91 6.70
CA ILE A 350 14.75 3.14 6.68
C ILE A 350 13.85 4.38 6.69
N ILE A 351 12.81 4.43 5.86
CA ILE A 351 11.86 5.55 5.81
C ILE A 351 11.17 5.73 7.15
N ARG A 352 10.72 4.64 7.79
CA ARG A 352 10.12 4.68 9.14
C ARG A 352 11.08 5.28 10.19
N SER A 353 12.38 5.00 10.05
CA SER A 353 13.43 5.54 10.93
C SER A 353 13.73 7.02 10.68
N TRP A 354 13.87 7.42 9.41
CA TRP A 354 14.20 8.80 9.04
C TRP A 354 13.02 9.78 9.15
N LEU A 355 11.80 9.28 8.94
CA LEU A 355 10.56 10.05 8.98
C LEU A 355 9.56 9.40 9.93
N PRO A 356 9.82 9.33 11.24
CA PRO A 356 8.87 8.73 12.18
C PRO A 356 7.55 9.51 12.17
N LEU A 357 6.42 8.80 12.12
CA LEU A 357 5.08 9.38 12.22
C LEU A 357 4.76 9.74 13.68
N SER A 358 4.03 10.83 13.87
CA SER A 358 3.25 11.13 15.08
C SER A 358 1.76 10.94 14.80
N ASP A 359 0.92 10.95 15.84
CA ASP A 359 -0.53 10.77 15.73
C ASP A 359 -1.14 11.68 14.65
N GLY A 360 -1.93 11.09 13.76
CA GLY A 360 -2.61 11.80 12.67
C GLY A 360 -1.76 12.09 11.43
N GLN A 361 -0.45 11.84 11.46
CA GLN A 361 0.42 11.97 10.29
C GLN A 361 0.38 10.72 9.41
N TYR A 362 0.69 10.88 8.12
CA TYR A 362 0.77 9.75 7.18
C TYR A 362 1.97 9.87 6.24
N TYR A 363 2.34 8.75 5.62
CA TYR A 363 3.33 8.74 4.55
C TYR A 363 2.70 9.02 3.20
N ALA A 364 3.35 9.87 2.41
CA ALA A 364 3.23 9.90 0.97
C ALA A 364 4.55 9.51 0.31
N TYR A 365 4.50 8.97 -0.90
CA TYR A 365 5.69 8.50 -1.60
C TYR A 365 5.59 8.72 -3.11
N ILE A 366 6.70 9.15 -3.71
CA ILE A 366 6.85 9.29 -5.16
C ILE A 366 7.88 8.27 -5.64
N GLY A 367 7.41 7.25 -6.37
CA GLY A 367 8.25 6.20 -6.95
C GLY A 367 8.95 6.68 -8.21
N VAL A 368 10.23 7.07 -8.09
CA VAL A 368 11.08 7.55 -9.19
C VAL A 368 12.51 6.99 -9.04
N PRO A 369 12.95 6.07 -9.92
CA PRO A 369 12.12 5.32 -10.87
C PRO A 369 11.23 4.29 -10.13
N ALA A 370 10.07 3.94 -10.68
CA ALA A 370 9.29 2.81 -10.17
C ALA A 370 9.95 1.47 -10.52
N HIS A 371 9.77 0.45 -9.68
CA HIS A 371 10.29 -0.91 -9.80
C HIS A 371 9.58 -1.89 -8.82
N CYS A 372 10.08 -3.12 -8.64
CA CYS A 372 9.54 -4.09 -7.66
C CYS A 372 9.48 -3.56 -6.21
N LYS A 373 10.26 -2.54 -5.83
CA LYS A 373 10.30 -2.03 -4.45
C LYS A 373 8.99 -1.33 -4.05
N GLU A 374 8.32 -0.70 -5.02
CA GLU A 374 7.05 0.00 -4.80
C GLU A 374 5.99 -0.91 -4.21
N GLN A 375 5.99 -2.20 -4.57
CA GLN A 375 4.97 -3.15 -4.11
C GLN A 375 4.99 -3.32 -2.59
N VAL A 376 6.19 -3.48 -2.02
CA VAL A 376 6.33 -3.61 -0.57
C VAL A 376 6.26 -2.25 0.12
N LEU A 377 6.67 -1.16 -0.53
CA LEU A 377 6.49 0.18 0.05
C LEU A 377 5.01 0.53 0.17
N MET A 378 4.19 0.23 -0.83
CA MET A 378 2.75 0.44 -0.80
C MET A 378 2.12 -0.35 0.35
N GLU A 379 2.43 -1.64 0.46
CA GLU A 379 1.90 -2.51 1.51
C GLU A 379 2.36 -2.07 2.90
N VAL A 380 3.67 -1.88 3.10
CA VAL A 380 4.28 -1.65 4.41
C VAL A 380 4.08 -0.21 4.90
N LEU A 381 3.97 0.78 4.01
CA LEU A 381 3.77 2.19 4.39
C LEU A 381 2.31 2.65 4.23
N GLY A 382 1.40 1.79 3.79
CA GLY A 382 -0.02 2.11 3.62
C GLY A 382 -0.27 3.13 2.50
N LEU A 383 0.37 2.93 1.35
CA LEU A 383 0.33 3.84 0.21
C LEU A 383 -0.60 3.30 -0.90
N SER A 384 -1.40 4.18 -1.49
CA SER A 384 -2.21 3.91 -2.68
C SER A 384 -2.46 5.20 -3.45
N ALA A 385 -2.68 5.10 -4.75
CA ALA A 385 -3.08 6.25 -5.54
C ALA A 385 -4.50 6.70 -5.14
N ALA A 386 -5.39 5.76 -4.78
CA ALA A 386 -6.74 6.05 -4.25
C ALA A 386 -6.70 7.00 -3.06
N ARG A 387 -5.82 6.76 -2.08
CA ARG A 387 -5.70 7.60 -0.88
C ARG A 387 -4.97 8.92 -1.13
N GLY A 388 -4.49 9.16 -2.34
CA GLY A 388 -3.73 10.36 -2.68
C GLY A 388 -2.36 10.42 -2.01
N ASN A 389 -1.76 9.26 -1.69
CA ASN A 389 -0.47 9.19 -1.01
C ASN A 389 0.57 8.31 -1.72
N TYR A 390 0.27 7.79 -2.90
CA TYR A 390 1.23 7.13 -3.79
C TYR A 390 1.25 7.77 -5.19
N PHE A 391 2.42 8.19 -5.61
CA PHE A 391 2.67 8.86 -6.87
C PHE A 391 3.78 8.12 -7.64
N THR A 392 3.70 8.09 -8.97
CA THR A 392 4.81 7.57 -9.77
C THR A 392 4.83 8.20 -11.15
N THR A 393 6.04 8.43 -11.67
CA THR A 393 6.25 8.88 -13.05
C THR A 393 5.89 7.79 -14.07
N GLY A 394 5.77 6.53 -13.65
CA GLY A 394 5.54 5.40 -14.55
C GLY A 394 6.71 5.10 -15.48
N THR A 395 7.91 5.62 -15.16
CA THR A 395 9.15 5.48 -15.95
C THR A 395 10.22 4.68 -15.20
N ARG A 396 11.15 4.07 -15.96
CA ARG A 396 12.25 3.25 -15.41
C ARG A 396 13.53 4.05 -15.14
N THR A 397 13.52 5.34 -15.40
CA THR A 397 14.69 6.22 -15.27
C THR A 397 14.32 7.44 -14.45
N ALA A 398 15.29 7.88 -13.65
CA ALA A 398 15.29 9.17 -12.99
C ALA A 398 16.42 10.02 -13.58
N SER A 399 16.32 11.35 -13.45
CA SER A 399 17.40 12.28 -13.81
C SER A 399 18.67 12.05 -12.98
N ASP A 400 18.53 11.56 -11.75
CA ASP A 400 19.61 11.06 -10.91
C ASP A 400 19.55 9.53 -10.82
N ALA A 401 20.57 8.85 -11.34
CA ALA A 401 20.64 7.39 -11.32
C ALA A 401 20.76 6.78 -9.90
N SER A 402 21.14 7.57 -8.90
CA SER A 402 21.19 7.16 -7.50
C SER A 402 19.86 7.31 -6.78
N ALA A 403 18.94 8.13 -7.32
CA ALA A 403 17.63 8.35 -6.71
C ALA A 403 16.79 7.08 -6.76
N VAL A 404 16.18 6.73 -5.62
CA VAL A 404 15.28 5.58 -5.48
C VAL A 404 13.89 5.96 -5.00
N GLY A 405 13.58 7.25 -4.92
CA GLY A 405 12.25 7.78 -4.64
C GLY A 405 12.26 8.92 -3.63
N ILE A 406 11.10 9.54 -3.47
CA ILE A 406 10.89 10.66 -2.56
C ILE A 406 9.89 10.22 -1.50
N ALA A 407 10.31 10.19 -0.24
CA ALA A 407 9.45 9.86 0.88
C ALA A 407 9.03 11.14 1.60
N ILE A 408 7.76 11.21 2.01
CA ILE A 408 7.16 12.39 2.60
C ILE A 408 6.39 11.96 3.84
N ARG A 409 6.64 12.63 4.96
CA ARG A 409 5.75 12.58 6.13
C ARG A 409 4.86 13.81 6.10
N TRP A 410 3.56 13.60 5.96
CA TRP A 410 2.57 14.66 5.87
C TRP A 410 1.82 14.84 7.18
N ASP A 411 1.65 16.09 7.60
CA ASP A 411 0.81 16.52 8.72
C ASP A 411 -0.46 17.20 8.17
N PRO A 412 -1.60 16.50 8.13
CA PRO A 412 -2.83 17.03 7.55
C PRO A 412 -3.46 18.16 8.39
N VAL A 413 -3.10 18.28 9.67
CA VAL A 413 -3.61 19.36 10.53
C VAL A 413 -2.86 20.66 10.22
N LYS A 414 -1.54 20.57 10.01
CA LYS A 414 -0.70 21.72 9.68
C LYS A 414 -0.64 22.01 8.19
N ASN A 415 -1.13 21.12 7.33
CA ASN A 415 -1.03 21.23 5.88
C ASN A 415 0.42 21.38 5.39
N THR A 416 1.35 20.72 6.08
CA THR A 416 2.78 20.73 5.81
C THR A 416 3.35 19.31 5.81
N GLY A 417 4.45 19.10 5.09
CA GLY A 417 5.13 17.81 5.02
C GLY A 417 6.65 17.94 5.03
N LYS A 418 7.33 16.94 5.61
CA LYS A 418 8.79 16.80 5.48
C LYS A 418 9.07 15.80 4.37
N ALA A 419 9.67 16.25 3.27
CA ALA A 419 10.08 15.41 2.16
C ALA A 419 11.58 15.10 2.21
N ILE A 420 11.95 13.90 1.79
CA ILE A 420 13.33 13.47 1.60
C ILE A 420 13.50 12.81 0.23
N LEU A 421 14.54 13.21 -0.50
CA LEU A 421 15.02 12.47 -1.66
C LEU A 421 15.96 11.37 -1.18
N VAL A 422 15.59 10.11 -1.45
CA VAL A 422 16.40 8.96 -1.04
C VAL A 422 17.38 8.58 -2.15
N SER A 423 18.66 8.51 -1.81
CA SER A 423 19.72 8.01 -2.69
C SER A 423 20.18 6.62 -2.26
N TYR A 424 20.63 5.83 -3.22
CA TYR A 424 21.09 4.45 -3.04
C TYR A 424 22.43 4.22 -3.72
N ASN A 425 23.44 3.85 -2.93
CA ASN A 425 24.71 3.37 -3.41
C ASN A 425 24.62 1.89 -3.78
N LYS A 426 24.24 1.64 -5.04
CA LYS A 426 24.13 0.29 -5.59
C LYS A 426 25.44 -0.49 -5.53
N ASP A 427 26.59 0.18 -5.70
CA ASP A 427 27.90 -0.48 -5.73
C ASP A 427 28.30 -1.02 -4.35
N ALA A 428 27.97 -0.30 -3.29
CA ALA A 428 28.21 -0.75 -1.91
C ALA A 428 27.49 -2.07 -1.61
N VAL A 429 26.24 -2.21 -2.05
CA VAL A 429 25.49 -3.45 -1.87
C VAL A 429 25.97 -4.55 -2.81
N ASN A 430 26.26 -4.24 -4.08
CA ASN A 430 26.82 -5.22 -5.01
C ASN A 430 28.14 -5.83 -4.52
N ALA A 431 28.96 -5.06 -3.78
CA ALA A 431 30.24 -5.52 -3.26
C ALA A 431 30.14 -6.63 -2.20
N ILE A 432 29.01 -6.68 -1.46
CA ILE A 432 28.76 -7.68 -0.42
C ILE A 432 27.79 -8.77 -0.86
N GLN A 433 27.07 -8.54 -1.95
CA GLN A 433 26.08 -9.47 -2.46
C GLN A 433 26.77 -10.61 -3.22
N PRO A 434 26.39 -11.88 -3.00
CA PRO A 434 27.00 -13.00 -3.69
C PRO A 434 26.72 -12.92 -5.20
N ALA A 435 27.77 -13.17 -6.00
CA ALA A 435 27.61 -13.37 -7.42
C ALA A 435 26.69 -14.57 -7.67
N SER A 436 25.70 -14.40 -8.56
CA SER A 436 24.79 -15.48 -8.94
C SER A 436 24.54 -15.45 -10.43
N ASN A 437 25.03 -16.48 -11.11
CA ASN A 437 24.81 -16.74 -12.54
C ASN A 437 23.74 -17.82 -12.77
N SER A 438 22.92 -18.11 -11.76
CA SER A 438 21.79 -19.04 -11.88
C SER A 438 20.66 -18.45 -12.73
N TYR A 439 19.88 -19.34 -13.36
CA TYR A 439 18.63 -18.99 -14.04
C TYR A 439 17.71 -18.15 -13.13
N TYR A 440 17.60 -18.52 -11.86
CA TYR A 440 16.80 -17.83 -10.85
C TYR A 440 17.60 -16.82 -10.01
N LYS A 441 18.56 -16.08 -10.61
CA LYS A 441 19.45 -15.17 -9.86
C LYS A 441 18.73 -14.22 -8.90
N THR A 442 17.56 -13.70 -9.27
CA THR A 442 16.78 -12.75 -8.47
C THR A 442 16.19 -13.40 -7.22
N MET A 443 15.86 -14.69 -7.28
CA MET A 443 15.46 -15.49 -6.11
C MET A 443 16.63 -15.65 -5.14
N TYR A 444 17.81 -16.09 -5.62
CA TYR A 444 18.97 -16.28 -4.74
C TYR A 444 19.35 -14.98 -4.03
N TRP A 445 19.26 -13.85 -4.74
CA TRP A 445 19.45 -12.55 -4.14
C TRP A 445 18.38 -12.24 -3.09
N ALA A 446 17.10 -12.50 -3.35
CA ALA A 446 16.05 -12.34 -2.33
C ALA A 446 16.32 -13.20 -1.08
N LEU A 447 16.71 -14.46 -1.24
CA LEU A 447 17.10 -15.35 -0.14
C LEU A 447 18.30 -14.81 0.65
N TRP A 448 19.31 -14.25 -0.05
CA TRP A 448 20.44 -13.59 0.61
C TRP A 448 19.98 -12.42 1.47
N TYR A 449 19.06 -11.56 0.99
CA TYR A 449 18.51 -10.50 1.83
C TYR A 449 17.81 -11.06 3.07
N ILE A 450 16.90 -12.02 2.91
CA ILE A 450 16.13 -12.62 4.02
C ILE A 450 17.05 -13.24 5.07
N THR A 451 18.11 -13.90 4.64
CA THR A 451 19.01 -14.64 5.54
C THR A 451 20.11 -13.77 6.14
N GLN A 452 20.59 -12.73 5.41
CA GLN A 452 21.79 -11.97 5.78
C GLN A 452 21.54 -10.48 6.04
N ALA A 453 20.54 -9.86 5.39
CA ALA A 453 20.41 -8.40 5.34
C ALA A 453 19.01 -7.85 5.66
N PHE A 454 18.13 -8.64 6.28
CA PHE A 454 16.86 -8.20 6.84
C PHE A 454 17.04 -7.66 8.28
N PRO A 455 16.07 -6.91 8.83
CA PRO A 455 16.14 -6.44 10.22
C PRO A 455 16.53 -7.56 11.19
N GLY A 456 17.56 -7.33 11.99
CA GLY A 456 18.12 -8.33 12.92
C GLY A 456 19.13 -9.31 12.31
N LYS A 457 19.46 -9.19 11.02
CA LYS A 457 20.53 -9.98 10.37
C LYS A 457 21.85 -9.21 10.32
N GLU A 458 22.94 -9.97 10.20
CA GLU A 458 24.32 -9.47 10.32
C GLU A 458 24.65 -8.29 9.39
N LEU A 459 24.26 -8.37 8.12
CA LEU A 459 24.57 -7.37 7.10
C LEU A 459 23.52 -6.25 7.01
N TYR A 460 22.51 -6.22 7.87
CA TYR A 460 21.46 -5.19 7.84
C TYR A 460 22.03 -3.77 7.98
N GLY A 461 22.97 -3.58 8.91
CA GLY A 461 23.65 -2.28 9.10
C GLY A 461 24.44 -1.86 7.86
N THR A 462 25.14 -2.80 7.23
CA THR A 462 25.89 -2.54 5.99
C THR A 462 24.96 -2.16 4.84
N VAL A 463 23.88 -2.90 4.62
CA VAL A 463 22.93 -2.59 3.54
C VAL A 463 22.20 -1.26 3.78
N THR A 464 21.78 -0.97 5.01
CA THR A 464 21.10 0.29 5.33
C THR A 464 22.04 1.50 5.16
N SER A 465 23.34 1.35 5.42
CA SER A 465 24.34 2.40 5.19
C SER A 465 24.56 2.77 3.71
N ALA A 466 24.09 1.92 2.78
CA ALA A 466 24.10 2.22 1.36
C ALA A 466 22.99 3.21 0.95
N TYR A 467 22.04 3.50 1.83
CA TYR A 467 21.01 4.51 1.59
C TYR A 467 21.37 5.80 2.31
N SER A 468 21.08 6.94 1.69
CA SER A 468 21.25 8.25 2.30
C SER A 468 20.13 9.22 1.92
N ILE A 469 19.99 10.29 2.70
CA ILE A 469 19.13 11.44 2.38
C ILE A 469 19.95 12.36 1.48
N ALA A 470 19.63 12.43 0.19
CA ALA A 470 20.30 13.32 -0.76
C ALA A 470 19.86 14.78 -0.58
N LYS A 471 18.60 14.99 -0.20
CA LYS A 471 18.01 16.30 0.08
C LYS A 471 16.86 16.11 1.04
N SER A 472 16.64 17.08 1.91
CA SER A 472 15.45 17.16 2.75
C SER A 472 14.86 18.56 2.69
N VAL A 473 13.54 18.66 2.54
CA VAL A 473 12.81 19.92 2.40
C VAL A 473 11.51 19.88 3.19
N THR A 474 10.98 21.05 3.55
CA THR A 474 9.65 21.20 4.14
C THR A 474 8.73 21.77 3.07
N LEU A 475 7.56 21.14 2.91
CA LEU A 475 6.59 21.47 1.88
C LEU A 475 5.30 21.99 2.53
N THR A 476 4.74 23.06 1.99
CA THR A 476 3.34 23.45 2.12
C THR A 476 2.45 22.59 1.20
N SER A 477 1.14 22.77 1.30
CA SER A 477 0.18 22.10 0.39
C SER A 477 0.36 22.50 -1.08
N GLY A 478 0.70 23.76 -1.35
CA GLY A 478 0.94 24.25 -2.71
C GLY A 478 2.21 23.65 -3.32
N GLU A 479 3.28 23.56 -2.52
CA GLU A 479 4.55 22.97 -2.94
C GLU A 479 4.46 21.46 -3.09
N PHE A 480 3.70 20.78 -2.23
CA PHE A 480 3.43 19.35 -2.39
C PHE A 480 2.69 19.06 -3.70
N LYS A 481 1.67 19.87 -4.06
CA LYS A 481 0.98 19.78 -5.35
C LYS A 481 1.92 20.04 -6.53
N SER A 482 2.78 21.05 -6.40
CA SER A 482 3.77 21.39 -7.43
C SER A 482 4.77 20.26 -7.64
N LEU A 483 5.22 19.61 -6.56
CA LEU A 483 6.12 18.46 -6.60
C LEU A 483 5.51 17.27 -7.34
N ILE A 484 4.27 16.89 -7.02
CA ILE A 484 3.60 15.73 -7.64
C ILE A 484 3.16 16.00 -9.08
N ALA A 485 3.00 17.27 -9.46
CA ALA A 485 2.74 17.69 -10.83
C ALA A 485 4.03 17.88 -11.67
N ALA A 486 5.21 17.87 -11.04
CA ALA A 486 6.47 18.06 -11.74
C ALA A 486 6.74 16.90 -12.72
N SER A 487 7.17 17.24 -13.94
CA SER A 487 7.61 16.26 -14.94
C SER A 487 8.85 15.48 -14.47
N ASP A 488 9.71 16.13 -13.67
CA ASP A 488 10.84 15.52 -12.98
C ASP A 488 10.84 15.91 -11.48
N PRO A 489 10.19 15.09 -10.63
CA PRO A 489 10.14 15.34 -9.19
C PRO A 489 11.52 15.31 -8.51
N VAL A 490 12.50 14.61 -9.09
CA VAL A 490 13.86 14.51 -8.52
C VAL A 490 14.60 15.83 -8.69
N SER A 491 14.59 16.40 -9.91
CA SER A 491 15.16 17.73 -10.14
C SER A 491 14.42 18.80 -9.34
N TYR A 492 13.08 18.74 -9.30
CA TYR A 492 12.27 19.66 -8.49
C TYR A 492 12.74 19.72 -7.04
N ILE A 493 12.89 18.57 -6.35
CA ILE A 493 13.34 18.55 -4.94
C ILE A 493 14.77 19.05 -4.77
N LYS A 494 15.68 18.74 -5.70
CA LYS A 494 17.09 19.16 -5.58
C LYS A 494 17.21 20.68 -5.63
N ASP A 495 16.51 21.28 -6.57
CA ASP A 495 16.50 22.71 -6.84
C ASP A 495 15.55 23.47 -5.87
N PHE A 496 14.73 22.74 -5.11
CA PHE A 496 13.85 23.33 -4.12
C PHE A 496 14.64 24.05 -3.03
N GLU A 497 14.34 25.33 -2.87
CA GLU A 497 14.84 26.16 -1.79
C GLU A 497 13.79 26.18 -0.68
N ASP A 498 14.16 25.69 0.51
CA ASP A 498 13.27 25.75 1.68
C ASP A 498 12.94 27.21 1.95
N VAL A 499 11.66 27.57 1.79
CA VAL A 499 11.16 28.85 2.28
C VAL A 499 11.04 28.70 3.80
N THR A 500 12.05 29.17 4.52
CA THR A 500 12.03 29.16 5.99
C THR A 500 10.83 29.94 6.50
N ALA A 501 10.12 29.40 7.49
CA ALA A 501 9.05 30.14 8.16
C ALA A 501 9.58 31.51 8.65
N PRO A 502 8.75 32.57 8.56
CA PRO A 502 9.20 33.91 8.86
C PRO A 502 9.67 34.05 10.30
N SER A 503 10.77 34.76 10.48
CA SER A 503 11.32 35.10 11.79
C SER A 503 10.52 36.26 12.39
N LEU A 504 10.04 36.09 13.62
CA LEU A 504 9.30 37.12 14.34
C LEU A 504 10.15 37.79 15.42
N ASN A 505 10.29 39.10 15.35
CA ASN A 505 10.80 39.91 16.44
C ASN A 505 9.64 40.44 17.28
N VAL A 506 9.56 40.01 18.54
CA VAL A 506 8.51 40.42 19.48
C VAL A 506 9.12 41.06 20.70
N ARG A 507 8.63 42.25 21.06
CA ARG A 507 9.00 42.93 22.30
C ARG A 507 7.81 43.66 22.91
N VAL A 508 7.89 43.89 24.22
CA VAL A 508 6.89 44.68 24.95
C VAL A 508 7.63 45.76 25.71
N ASP A 509 7.33 47.03 25.39
CA ASP A 509 7.89 48.21 26.06
C ASP A 509 6.75 49.13 26.50
N ASP A 510 6.81 49.63 27.75
CA ASP A 510 5.79 50.51 28.33
C ASP A 510 4.34 50.04 28.10
N SER A 511 4.10 48.74 28.33
CA SER A 511 2.81 48.07 28.08
C SER A 511 2.31 48.21 26.64
N THR A 512 3.22 48.32 25.67
CA THR A 512 2.92 48.35 24.24
C THR A 512 3.63 47.19 23.56
N LEU A 513 2.86 46.37 22.87
CA LEU A 513 3.35 45.23 22.10
C LEU A 513 3.84 45.72 20.73
N TYR A 514 5.09 45.38 20.41
CA TYR A 514 5.69 45.57 19.10
C TYR A 514 6.04 44.21 18.51
N MET A 515 5.58 43.99 17.28
CA MET A 515 5.92 42.81 16.50
C MET A 515 6.37 43.23 15.11
N ASP A 516 7.42 42.58 14.62
CA ASP A 516 7.95 42.76 13.29
C ASP A 516 8.32 41.41 12.69
N ILE A 517 8.15 41.30 11.38
CA ILE A 517 8.42 40.11 10.60
C ILE A 517 9.58 40.42 9.66
N ASN A 518 10.52 39.50 9.52
CA ASN A 518 11.72 39.70 8.70
C ASN A 518 11.44 39.75 7.18
N GLU A 519 10.20 39.52 6.76
CA GLU A 519 9.77 39.44 5.36
C GLU A 519 8.27 39.76 5.22
N GLU A 520 7.75 39.80 3.98
CA GLU A 520 6.32 40.09 3.76
C GLU A 520 5.42 38.95 4.29
N GLY A 521 4.43 39.31 5.11
CA GLY A 521 3.51 38.35 5.71
C GLY A 521 2.49 38.98 6.66
N THR A 522 1.73 38.14 7.33
CA THR A 522 0.71 38.52 8.32
C THR A 522 1.11 38.03 9.71
N ILE A 523 1.15 38.93 10.68
CA ILE A 523 1.42 38.62 12.08
C ILE A 523 0.09 38.46 12.84
N PHE A 524 0.00 37.46 13.69
CA PHE A 524 -1.17 37.18 14.54
C PHE A 524 -0.79 37.19 16.01
N TYR A 525 -1.70 37.67 16.86
CA TYR A 525 -1.54 37.64 18.31
C TYR A 525 -2.83 37.31 19.08
N SER A 526 -2.66 36.79 20.29
CA SER A 526 -3.76 36.40 21.17
C SER A 526 -3.42 36.66 22.64
N PHE A 527 -4.43 37.03 23.44
CA PHE A 527 -4.29 37.22 24.89
C PHE A 527 -4.74 36.01 25.72
N ASP A 528 -5.50 35.09 25.11
CA ASP A 528 -6.05 33.89 25.75
C ASP A 528 -5.54 32.58 25.10
N GLY A 529 -4.75 32.69 24.04
CA GLY A 529 -4.24 31.58 23.24
C GLY A 529 -5.30 30.90 22.37
N ARG A 530 -6.50 31.48 22.26
CA ARG A 530 -7.67 30.90 21.56
C ARG A 530 -8.23 31.86 20.51
N THR A 531 -8.31 33.13 20.83
CA THR A 531 -8.85 34.18 19.98
C THR A 531 -7.70 34.96 19.34
N TRP A 532 -7.55 34.84 18.02
CA TRP A 532 -6.43 35.42 17.26
C TRP A 532 -6.82 36.70 16.53
N ASN A 533 -5.96 37.72 16.64
CA ASN A 533 -6.12 39.02 16.02
C ASN A 533 -4.96 39.27 15.05
N VAL A 534 -5.21 39.94 13.94
CA VAL A 534 -4.17 40.39 13.01
C VAL A 534 -3.47 41.62 13.62
N TYR A 535 -2.15 41.60 13.65
CA TYR A 535 -1.33 42.74 14.06
C TYR A 535 -1.02 43.62 12.84
N SER A 536 -1.47 44.87 12.90
CA SER A 536 -1.23 45.87 11.84
C SER A 536 -0.52 47.13 12.34
N ALA A 537 -0.39 47.30 13.66
CA ALA A 537 0.27 48.42 14.32
C ALA A 537 0.52 48.08 15.80
N PRO A 538 1.42 48.79 16.50
CA PRO A 538 1.68 48.57 17.92
C PRO A 538 0.41 48.59 18.78
N VAL A 539 0.29 47.63 19.70
CA VAL A 539 -0.95 47.40 20.47
C VAL A 539 -0.73 47.78 21.94
N LYS A 540 -1.54 48.71 22.45
CA LYS A 540 -1.56 49.06 23.88
C LYS A 540 -2.18 47.90 24.67
N LEU A 541 -1.43 47.34 25.61
CA LEU A 541 -1.88 46.22 26.44
C LEU A 541 -2.66 46.74 27.65
N GLY A 542 -3.79 46.08 27.95
CA GLY A 542 -4.55 46.37 29.15
C GLY A 542 -3.82 45.88 30.41
N LYS A 543 -4.09 46.52 31.57
CA LYS A 543 -3.46 46.20 32.87
C LYS A 543 -3.59 44.74 33.33
N HIS A 544 -4.48 43.97 32.72
CA HIS A 544 -4.77 42.57 33.07
C HIS A 544 -4.09 41.55 32.14
N VAL A 545 -3.43 42.00 31.06
CA VAL A 545 -2.76 41.09 30.11
C VAL A 545 -1.41 40.68 30.71
N LYS A 546 -1.25 39.38 31.01
CA LYS A 546 -0.01 38.81 31.56
C LYS A 546 0.88 38.15 30.51
N THR A 547 0.27 37.59 29.48
CA THR A 547 0.96 36.84 28.41
C THR A 547 0.33 37.19 27.08
N VAL A 548 1.16 37.30 26.06
CA VAL A 548 0.73 37.45 24.66
C VAL A 548 1.28 36.25 23.90
N TYR A 549 0.40 35.53 23.20
CA TYR A 549 0.76 34.49 22.24
C TYR A 549 0.83 35.11 20.84
N TYR A 550 1.75 34.63 20.01
CA TYR A 550 1.96 35.18 18.68
C TYR A 550 2.46 34.12 17.68
N TYR A 551 2.17 34.34 16.40
CA TYR A 551 2.82 33.67 15.27
C TYR A 551 2.75 34.58 14.04
N ALA A 552 3.43 34.22 12.95
CA ALA A 552 3.21 34.85 11.65
C ALA A 552 3.13 33.83 10.54
N VAL A 553 2.57 34.27 9.43
CA VAL A 553 2.44 33.53 8.18
C VAL A 553 2.99 34.41 7.06
N ASP A 554 3.96 33.93 6.29
CA ASP A 554 4.46 34.66 5.12
C ASP A 554 3.44 34.63 3.95
N LEU A 555 3.75 35.27 2.83
CA LEU A 555 2.90 35.22 1.63
C LEU A 555 2.80 33.81 1.01
N ALA A 556 3.75 32.92 1.30
CA ALA A 556 3.76 31.53 0.84
C ALA A 556 2.94 30.58 1.73
N GLY A 557 2.45 31.07 2.87
CA GLY A 557 1.66 30.28 3.82
C GLY A 557 2.48 29.57 4.90
N ASN A 558 3.79 29.81 5.00
CA ASN A 558 4.63 29.24 6.05
C ASN A 558 4.36 29.92 7.38
N ALA A 559 3.97 29.14 8.38
CA ALA A 559 3.68 29.65 9.71
C ALA A 559 4.86 29.43 10.67
N HIS A 560 5.30 30.50 11.35
CA HIS A 560 6.17 30.38 12.51
C HIS A 560 5.44 29.63 13.64
N GLN A 561 6.15 28.82 14.43
CA GLN A 561 5.56 28.16 15.60
C GLN A 561 4.99 29.19 16.58
N VAL A 562 3.84 28.89 17.21
CA VAL A 562 3.26 29.81 18.20
C VAL A 562 4.24 30.05 19.36
N GLY A 563 4.67 31.30 19.51
CA GLY A 563 5.49 31.78 20.60
C GLY A 563 4.66 32.49 21.68
N SER A 564 5.30 32.84 22.79
CA SER A 564 4.67 33.63 23.85
C SER A 564 5.66 34.57 24.51
N ILE A 565 5.21 35.77 24.90
CA ILE A 565 5.98 36.74 25.68
C ILE A 565 5.20 37.17 26.92
N SER A 566 5.88 37.30 28.06
CA SER A 566 5.31 37.81 29.31
C SER A 566 5.34 39.32 29.34
N VAL A 567 4.28 39.95 29.84
CA VAL A 567 4.15 41.41 29.98
C VAL A 567 4.69 41.83 31.34
N PRO A 568 5.71 42.71 31.43
CA PRO A 568 6.24 43.20 32.70
C PRO A 568 5.20 44.06 33.45
N GLU A 569 5.03 43.84 34.76
CA GLU A 569 4.24 44.74 35.61
C GLU A 569 5.05 46.03 35.86
N ASN A 570 4.58 47.16 35.33
CA ASN A 570 5.12 48.48 35.70
C ASN A 570 4.68 48.81 37.14
N GLN A 571 5.58 48.65 38.11
CA GLN A 571 5.38 49.18 39.45
C GLN A 571 5.51 50.70 39.42
N ALA A 572 4.38 51.41 39.49
CA ALA A 572 4.37 52.86 39.62
C ALA A 572 4.95 53.27 40.98
N GLN A 573 6.00 54.08 40.91
CA GLN A 573 6.70 54.75 41.98
C GLN A 573 5.76 55.70 42.74
N ASN A 574 5.45 55.41 44.01
CA ASN A 574 4.75 56.35 44.90
C ASN A 574 5.68 56.77 46.06
N THR A 575 5.95 58.08 46.12
CA THR A 575 6.63 58.85 47.17
C THR A 575 5.75 58.98 48.45
N PRO A 576 6.33 59.35 49.61
CA PRO A 576 5.92 58.87 50.93
C PRO A 576 4.87 59.72 51.66
N GLU A 577 4.06 59.09 52.52
CA GLU A 577 3.41 59.73 53.66
C GLU A 577 4.03 59.28 54.98
N VAL A 578 4.12 60.25 55.89
CA VAL A 578 4.98 60.30 57.07
C VAL A 578 4.34 59.61 58.29
N SER A 579 5.20 58.82 58.94
CA SER A 579 5.17 58.16 60.25
C SER A 579 4.61 58.96 61.44
N TYR A 580 4.08 58.25 62.46
CA TYR A 580 4.59 58.18 63.85
C TYR A 580 4.10 56.84 64.44
N GLY A 581 4.84 55.99 65.16
CA GLY A 581 6.16 56.03 65.78
C GLY A 581 6.08 55.10 66.99
N SER A 582 6.94 54.08 67.09
CA SER A 582 7.93 53.89 68.19
C SER A 582 7.76 52.46 68.75
N VAL A 583 8.74 51.63 69.11
CA VAL A 583 10.19 51.73 69.41
C VAL A 583 10.80 50.34 69.09
N THR A 584 11.80 50.18 68.18
CA THR A 584 13.27 50.12 68.42
C THR A 584 13.70 49.00 69.40
N ALA A 585 14.71 48.15 69.21
CA ALA A 585 15.70 47.75 68.20
C ALA A 585 16.32 46.44 68.76
N GLY A 586 16.99 45.56 68.04
CA GLY A 586 17.43 45.50 66.65
C GLY A 586 18.44 44.36 66.47
N LYS A 587 18.80 44.12 65.21
CA LYS A 587 19.97 43.36 64.70
C LYS A 587 19.94 41.83 64.93
N ALA A 588 20.27 40.96 63.97
CA ALA A 588 20.78 41.10 62.61
C ALA A 588 20.49 39.84 61.78
N SER A 589 20.58 40.03 60.47
CA SER A 589 20.65 39.10 59.34
C SER A 589 21.37 37.77 59.56
N VAL A 590 21.00 36.76 58.77
CA VAL A 590 21.85 36.00 57.81
C VAL A 590 20.97 34.88 57.26
N ILE A 591 20.61 34.94 55.97
CA ILE A 591 21.24 34.14 54.91
C ILE A 591 21.31 32.65 55.30
N SER A 592 20.56 31.85 54.54
CA SER A 592 20.92 30.51 54.12
C SER A 592 21.06 29.43 55.21
N TRP A 593 20.49 28.30 54.82
CA TRP A 593 21.12 26.99 54.93
C TRP A 593 20.77 26.14 56.15
N ILE A 594 20.43 24.89 55.78
CA ILE A 594 20.45 23.65 56.54
C ILE A 594 19.25 23.36 57.44
N MET A 595 18.39 22.48 56.91
CA MET A 595 18.03 21.20 57.54
C MET A 595 18.30 21.06 59.04
N LYS A 596 17.23 20.99 59.84
CA LYS A 596 16.98 19.91 60.81
C LYS A 596 15.77 20.34 61.65
N ARG A 597 14.65 19.62 61.55
CA ARG A 597 14.34 18.37 62.27
C ARG A 597 13.80 18.68 63.67
N ILE A 598 12.79 17.90 64.08
CA ILE A 598 12.29 17.69 65.46
C ILE A 598 11.23 18.74 65.86
N ARG A 599 10.02 18.45 66.36
CA ARG A 599 9.35 17.29 67.01
C ARG A 599 7.82 17.52 66.83
N SER A 600 7.03 16.49 66.50
CA SER A 600 6.14 15.75 67.43
C SER A 600 4.87 16.54 67.79
N ASP A 601 3.66 15.99 67.84
CA ASP A 601 3.23 14.64 68.16
C ASP A 601 1.86 14.37 67.53
N ASP A 602 1.64 13.08 67.32
CA ASP A 602 0.40 12.31 67.55
C ASP A 602 -0.85 12.66 66.75
N SER A 603 -1.62 11.70 66.25
CA SER A 603 -1.62 10.23 66.26
C SER A 603 -2.84 9.89 65.36
N SER A 604 -2.97 8.79 64.63
CA SER A 604 -2.59 7.39 64.82
C SER A 604 -2.56 6.77 63.40
N ALA A 605 -1.49 6.16 62.89
CA ALA A 605 -0.82 4.94 63.37
C ALA A 605 -1.83 3.77 63.42
N VAL A 606 -1.63 2.63 62.76
CA VAL A 606 -0.52 1.67 62.92
C VAL A 606 -0.78 0.55 61.88
N VAL A 607 0.14 -0.20 61.26
CA VAL A 607 1.61 -0.41 61.13
C VAL A 607 1.68 -1.56 60.10
N GLU A 608 2.53 -1.52 59.06
CA GLU A 608 3.93 -2.01 59.08
C GLU A 608 3.99 -3.54 59.33
N GLU A 609 4.92 -4.37 58.85
CA GLU A 609 6.36 -4.29 58.63
C GLU A 609 6.72 -5.68 58.01
N VAL A 610 7.58 -5.87 56.99
CA VAL A 610 9.06 -5.85 56.96
C VAL A 610 9.67 -7.24 56.68
N THR A 611 10.65 -7.20 55.77
CA THR A 611 11.80 -8.12 55.52
C THR A 611 11.57 -9.60 55.25
N GLY A 612 12.37 -10.09 54.30
CA GLY A 612 12.33 -11.46 53.80
C GLY A 612 13.38 -12.38 54.37
N GLN A 613 13.25 -13.66 54.01
CA GLN A 613 14.32 -14.60 53.69
C GLN A 613 13.69 -15.96 53.34
N GLY A 614 14.17 -16.58 52.25
CA GLY A 614 14.43 -18.02 52.19
C GLY A 614 13.27 -19.03 52.19
N THR A 615 12.97 -19.52 50.99
CA THR A 615 12.73 -20.94 50.65
C THR A 615 11.55 -21.71 51.26
N SER A 616 10.53 -22.01 50.44
CA SER A 616 10.10 -23.38 50.08
C SER A 616 8.91 -23.36 49.10
N SER A 617 9.06 -24.01 47.94
CA SER A 617 7.96 -24.48 47.07
C SER A 617 7.34 -25.77 47.69
N PRO A 618 6.16 -26.29 47.28
CA PRO A 618 5.45 -26.06 46.01
C PRO A 618 3.90 -25.91 46.11
N VAL A 619 3.28 -25.33 45.08
CA VAL A 619 1.87 -25.62 44.77
C VAL A 619 1.79 -26.03 43.30
N ASN A 620 1.39 -27.28 43.09
CA ASN A 620 0.97 -27.86 41.81
C ASN A 620 -0.56 -28.07 41.87
N PRO A 621 -1.24 -28.47 40.79
CA PRO A 621 -2.27 -27.69 40.13
C PRO A 621 -3.68 -28.23 40.43
N ALA A 622 -4.70 -27.40 40.27
CA ALA A 622 -6.08 -27.87 40.20
C ALA A 622 -6.52 -27.95 38.74
N GLU A 623 -6.67 -29.19 38.26
CA GLU A 623 -7.25 -29.55 36.97
C GLU A 623 -8.79 -29.37 36.97
N HIS A 624 -9.28 -28.86 35.83
CA HIS A 624 -10.50 -29.13 35.05
C HIS A 624 -11.47 -30.25 35.51
N PRO A 625 -12.80 -30.19 35.20
CA PRO A 625 -13.28 -30.15 33.79
C PRO A 625 -14.65 -29.45 33.52
N GLY A 626 -14.91 -29.15 32.24
CA GLY A 626 -16.25 -28.84 31.73
C GLY A 626 -16.28 -27.94 30.50
N SER A 627 -16.54 -28.56 29.34
CA SER A 627 -16.70 -27.98 28.00
C SER A 627 -17.63 -26.76 27.89
N ALA A 628 -17.16 -25.69 27.24
CA ALA A 628 -18.00 -24.74 26.52
C ALA A 628 -17.21 -24.11 25.36
N SER A 629 -17.53 -24.54 24.13
CA SER A 629 -17.13 -23.91 22.88
C SER A 629 -17.90 -22.60 22.67
N SER A 630 -17.23 -21.45 22.63
CA SER A 630 -17.83 -20.18 22.23
C SER A 630 -17.62 -19.91 20.75
N SER A 631 -18.57 -20.38 19.93
CA SER A 631 -18.76 -20.00 18.54
C SER A 631 -19.53 -18.68 18.47
N TRP A 632 -18.88 -17.58 18.07
CA TRP A 632 -19.56 -16.33 17.68
C TRP A 632 -19.15 -15.97 16.24
N PHE A 633 -19.64 -16.77 15.29
CA PHE A 633 -19.66 -16.42 13.88
C PHE A 633 -20.98 -16.94 13.29
N ILE A 634 -21.74 -16.02 12.64
CA ILE A 634 -22.96 -16.20 11.83
C ILE A 634 -24.27 -16.30 12.65
N PRO A 635 -25.24 -15.35 12.48
CA PRO A 635 -25.89 -15.11 11.19
C PRO A 635 -26.14 -13.63 10.83
N VAL A 636 -25.35 -13.13 9.86
CA VAL A 636 -25.74 -12.00 8.99
C VAL A 636 -26.11 -12.50 7.59
N TYR A 637 -25.67 -13.69 7.19
CA TYR A 637 -25.97 -14.29 5.89
C TYR A 637 -27.44 -14.69 5.69
N ALA A 638 -28.17 -15.06 6.76
CA ALA A 638 -29.59 -15.42 6.65
C ALA A 638 -30.50 -14.18 6.43
N ALA A 639 -30.10 -13.01 6.91
CA ALA A 639 -30.86 -11.77 6.71
C ALA A 639 -30.70 -11.22 5.28
N ILE A 640 -29.54 -11.44 4.65
CA ILE A 640 -29.25 -11.01 3.28
C ILE A 640 -30.06 -11.83 2.26
N ILE A 641 -30.18 -13.15 2.45
CA ILE A 641 -30.99 -14.01 1.56
C ILE A 641 -32.49 -13.68 1.67
N LEU A 642 -32.98 -13.33 2.87
CA LEU A 642 -34.39 -12.93 3.05
C LEU A 642 -34.70 -11.53 2.50
N ALA A 643 -33.75 -10.59 2.57
CA ALA A 643 -33.93 -9.24 2.01
C ALA A 643 -33.84 -9.23 0.47
N VAL A 644 -32.90 -9.99 -0.11
CA VAL A 644 -32.74 -10.12 -1.58
C VAL A 644 -33.87 -10.97 -2.18
N GLY A 645 -34.29 -12.03 -1.51
CA GLY A 645 -35.45 -12.85 -1.90
C GLY A 645 -36.79 -12.10 -1.79
N GLY A 646 -36.93 -11.20 -0.80
CA GLY A 646 -38.11 -10.36 -0.62
C GLY A 646 -38.27 -9.28 -1.68
N LEU A 647 -37.17 -8.68 -2.15
CA LEU A 647 -37.19 -7.65 -3.19
C LEU A 647 -37.51 -8.22 -4.58
N GLY A 648 -37.04 -9.43 -4.88
CA GLY A 648 -37.36 -10.16 -6.12
C GLY A 648 -38.85 -10.52 -6.26
N MET A 649 -39.52 -10.86 -5.16
CA MET A 649 -40.96 -11.16 -5.15
C MET A 649 -41.86 -9.90 -5.22
N TYR A 650 -41.39 -8.74 -4.76
CA TYR A 650 -42.15 -7.49 -4.82
C TYR A 650 -42.20 -6.90 -6.24
N LEU A 651 -41.15 -7.11 -7.04
CA LEU A 651 -41.08 -6.62 -8.43
C LEU A 651 -41.82 -7.52 -9.45
N PHE A 652 -42.07 -8.80 -9.12
CA PHE A 652 -42.83 -9.71 -10.00
C PHE A 652 -44.36 -9.65 -9.83
N ARG A 653 -44.88 -8.98 -8.78
CA ARG A 653 -46.33 -8.88 -8.53
C ARG A 653 -47.05 -7.71 -9.22
N ARG A 654 -46.36 -6.88 -10.02
CA ARG A 654 -46.96 -5.72 -10.71
C ARG A 654 -47.26 -5.90 -12.21
N ARG A 655 -47.16 -7.12 -12.76
CA ARG A 655 -47.65 -7.45 -14.12
C ARG A 655 -48.55 -8.68 -14.10
N ALA A 656 -49.75 -8.51 -13.54
CA ALA A 656 -50.85 -9.45 -13.77
C ALA A 656 -52.19 -8.72 -13.61
N SER A 657 -52.59 -7.92 -14.61
CA SER A 657 -54.01 -7.66 -14.88
C SER A 657 -54.23 -7.08 -16.29
N ARG A 658 -54.83 -7.90 -17.17
CA ARG A 658 -55.68 -7.60 -18.36
C ARG A 658 -54.99 -6.80 -19.50
N SER A 659 -55.11 -7.12 -20.79
CA SER A 659 -56.25 -7.67 -21.55
C SER A 659 -55.85 -8.23 -22.93
N ASN A 660 -56.52 -9.32 -23.31
CA ASN A 660 -57.05 -9.76 -24.62
C ASN A 660 -56.32 -9.48 -25.96
N GLU A 661 -56.19 -10.59 -26.71
CA GLU A 661 -56.48 -10.79 -28.14
C GLU A 661 -55.80 -9.88 -29.19
N ALA A 662 -54.87 -10.46 -29.95
CA ALA A 662 -54.99 -10.59 -31.40
C ALA A 662 -53.88 -11.49 -31.98
N THR A 663 -54.30 -12.48 -32.73
CA THR A 663 -53.53 -13.39 -33.59
C THR A 663 -52.80 -12.66 -34.72
N TRP A 664 -51.53 -12.98 -34.97
CA TRP A 664 -50.98 -12.98 -36.34
C TRP A 664 -49.76 -13.91 -36.48
N GLN A 665 -49.80 -14.77 -37.51
CA GLN A 665 -48.79 -15.77 -37.88
C GLN A 665 -47.68 -15.18 -38.78
N PRO A 666 -46.51 -15.83 -38.88
CA PRO A 666 -45.32 -15.27 -39.53
C PRO A 666 -45.28 -15.52 -41.05
N GLY A 667 -44.63 -14.61 -41.78
CA GLY A 667 -44.28 -14.84 -43.19
C GLY A 667 -43.59 -13.68 -43.90
N LYS A 668 -42.26 -13.57 -43.75
CA LYS A 668 -41.24 -13.49 -44.82
C LYS A 668 -39.89 -13.07 -44.25
#